data_AF-F0RWX0-F1
#
_entry.id   AF-F0RWX0-F1
#
_cell.length_a   1.000
_cell.length_b   1.000
_cell.length_c   1.000
_cell.angle_alpha   90.00
_cell.angle_beta   90.00
_cell.angle_gamma   90.00
#
_symmetry.space_group_name_H-M   'P 1'
#
loop_
_entity.id
_entity.type
_entity.pdbx_description
1 polymer ?
#
loop_
_entity_poly.entity_id
_entity_poly.type
_entity_poly.pdbx_seq_one_letter_code
_entity_poly.pdbx_strand_id
1 'polypeptide(L)'
;MKRLSRTIMTAMLVALLAFSLVGCKSTAKVEPIPPAPVVETAPEPVAPVAPVPEPAPAPVAPAPAPVAPAPAPAPAPAPVVAEPVEIELPYGVKEIVKNDDGAKAFDLFIVHTNDLNGNIYAENGGLGLAKFSTALKAGRAISDNWLLLNSGNVGEVPAQAAMLAAEVVDELGYDAYTPQAIQLATGIAGTKKAIPLSANALDANGYLVAQPYQIYDFNGFKVGVAGLVAPKPIQGVSFTSDIILDSAQYAVDLAKGYVDYLVILSDLGDEGLITSEMVAQNIDGIDLIVDGNGSAKAKTVNGTLIVRADEQLKSVGAVQLSVVNGEVKAVYPMLLPVADVLEPAKSAIAKTYEPFARAMGYTLMVTVPEDPAIVAKIGATPVKKAAVPAPAPAPAPAPAPAPVAPAPAPAPVVAAPKAVEYPLGVTEIVKNDAGTAEFDLFIVHSNDVHARIVPADGGMGYSKLSTMLKMGRALTDNILVLDAGDVTHGTNLANMFEGETVGVLLDTLGYDAVAPGNHDFNYGADRLIEAAKFAEEYTDLKVLSANVLDENGYLLFQPYQVYNFNGFKIAVVGLTTPDTATKTHPKNVEGITFANEEIFEIGQMAIDMAKQYVDYIIVLGHIGMDPDGASGLTTDKIVSKIKGIDLFVDGHSHTLLKEGMKIGDTLVVQTGDYLKNLGLVQLHVKNGKVTATYPMLIPAADVLNAKDSALAKQYGISDIPNDPQVDEYVGYMSAQLSEKLNTLVATLPENLDGERANVRTKATNLSKLITMAMTAESGADFTITNGGGIRASLKAGNVTMGDVINVLPFTNIITVVEVKGSDVYAALEHGYSKLPEQNGAFSQTDLQVVYNRFAAPGKRILRVLLNGKAIDRNATYKVATNDFMAAGGDGYTMFGKVLTEGSLLSDVFIEFLKKSYPVK
;
A
#
# COMPACT_ATOMS: atom_id res chain seq x y z
N MET A 1 -1.23 -46.58 -16.97
CA MET A 1 -1.81 -45.34 -17.51
C MET A 1 -1.39 -44.08 -16.72
N LYS A 2 -0.12 -43.97 -16.27
CA LYS A 2 0.42 -42.79 -15.53
C LYS A 2 1.22 -41.82 -16.43
N ARG A 3 1.01 -41.85 -17.75
CA ARG A 3 1.88 -41.17 -18.74
C ARG A 3 1.22 -40.06 -19.57
N LEU A 4 -0.08 -39.78 -19.40
CA LEU A 4 -0.75 -38.71 -20.15
C LEU A 4 -0.93 -37.38 -19.38
N SER A 5 -0.93 -37.36 -18.04
CA SER A 5 -1.14 -36.08 -17.31
C SER A 5 0.05 -35.11 -17.35
N ARG A 6 1.26 -35.57 -17.69
CA ARG A 6 2.44 -34.70 -17.87
C ARG A 6 2.47 -33.99 -19.24
N THR A 7 1.75 -34.51 -20.23
CA THR A 7 1.78 -33.99 -21.60
C THR A 7 1.00 -32.67 -21.75
N ILE A 8 0.09 -32.36 -20.83
CA ILE A 8 -0.85 -31.23 -20.96
C ILE A 8 -0.48 -30.06 -20.05
N MET A 9 0.14 -30.32 -18.90
CA MET A 9 0.93 -29.30 -18.18
C MET A 9 2.05 -28.74 -19.07
N THR A 10 2.59 -29.59 -19.97
CA THR A 10 3.47 -29.15 -21.04
C THR A 10 2.74 -28.27 -22.06
N ALA A 11 1.52 -28.62 -22.46
CA ALA A 11 0.72 -27.86 -23.43
C ALA A 11 0.36 -26.46 -22.91
N MET A 12 0.12 -26.29 -21.61
CA MET A 12 -0.12 -24.97 -21.01
C MET A 12 1.15 -24.14 -20.83
N LEU A 13 2.27 -24.76 -20.45
CA LEU A 13 3.56 -24.07 -20.41
C LEU A 13 4.08 -23.76 -21.83
N VAL A 14 3.73 -24.56 -22.82
CA VAL A 14 3.93 -24.28 -24.25
C VAL A 14 2.94 -23.24 -24.74
N ALA A 15 1.70 -23.19 -24.25
CA ALA A 15 0.75 -22.12 -24.58
C ALA A 15 1.18 -20.75 -24.04
N LEU A 16 1.65 -20.70 -22.79
CA LEU A 16 2.04 -19.49 -22.08
C LEU A 16 3.53 -19.15 -22.16
N LEU A 17 4.37 -20.00 -22.78
CA LEU A 17 5.78 -19.67 -23.10
C LEU A 17 6.17 -19.89 -24.58
N ALA A 18 5.41 -20.63 -25.40
CA ALA A 18 5.67 -20.71 -26.84
C ALA A 18 4.93 -19.57 -27.55
N PHE A 19 5.55 -18.41 -27.43
CA PHE A 19 5.08 -17.18 -28.04
C PHE A 19 5.41 -17.14 -29.53
N SER A 20 4.35 -17.28 -30.34
CA SER A 20 4.28 -17.17 -31.80
C SER A 20 5.37 -17.89 -32.62
N LEU A 21 5.04 -19.08 -33.13
CA LEU A 21 5.63 -19.57 -34.38
C LEU A 21 4.67 -19.28 -35.54
N VAL A 22 4.69 -18.04 -36.02
CA VAL A 22 4.63 -17.85 -37.47
C VAL A 22 6.08 -17.85 -37.94
N GLY A 23 6.64 -19.03 -38.24
CA GLY A 23 7.77 -19.10 -39.16
C GLY A 23 9.07 -19.84 -38.79
N CYS A 24 9.14 -20.72 -37.79
CA CYS A 24 10.34 -21.56 -37.59
C CYS A 24 10.05 -22.99 -37.11
N LYS A 25 9.67 -23.86 -38.06
CA LYS A 25 10.03 -25.29 -37.92
C LYS A 25 11.55 -25.37 -38.08
N SER A 26 12.29 -25.84 -37.07
CA SER A 26 13.72 -26.09 -37.24
C SER A 26 13.93 -27.28 -38.17
N THR A 27 14.26 -27.04 -39.43
CA THR A 27 14.84 -28.07 -40.30
C THR A 27 16.35 -27.85 -40.41
N ALA A 28 17.12 -28.86 -40.00
CA ALA A 28 18.43 -29.13 -40.59
C ALA A 28 18.78 -30.63 -40.49
N LYS A 29 18.57 -31.35 -41.59
CA LYS A 29 19.53 -32.30 -42.15
C LYS A 29 19.37 -32.25 -43.68
N VAL A 30 20.41 -31.80 -44.37
CA VAL A 30 20.51 -31.74 -45.83
C VAL A 30 21.35 -32.92 -46.31
N GLU A 31 20.91 -33.60 -47.37
CA GLU A 31 21.72 -34.13 -48.50
C GLU A 31 20.79 -34.92 -49.48
N PRO A 32 21.17 -35.17 -50.75
CA PRO A 32 21.30 -34.25 -51.89
C PRO A 32 20.37 -34.61 -53.09
N ILE A 33 20.26 -33.71 -54.07
CA ILE A 33 19.41 -33.83 -55.29
C ILE A 33 20.10 -34.63 -56.41
N PRO A 34 19.35 -35.43 -57.19
CA PRO A 34 19.55 -35.51 -58.66
C PRO A 34 18.21 -35.45 -59.46
N PRO A 35 18.22 -35.25 -60.80
CA PRO A 35 17.49 -34.15 -61.46
C PRO A 35 16.28 -34.54 -62.34
N ALA A 36 15.60 -33.50 -62.83
CA ALA A 36 14.36 -33.45 -63.62
C ALA A 36 14.40 -34.13 -65.02
N PRO A 37 13.23 -34.37 -65.65
CA PRO A 37 12.82 -33.48 -66.75
C PRO A 37 11.30 -33.20 -66.94
N VAL A 38 10.97 -31.93 -67.26
CA VAL A 38 10.10 -31.29 -68.32
C VAL A 38 8.88 -32.10 -68.88
N VAL A 39 7.65 -31.60 -69.19
CA VAL A 39 7.19 -30.54 -70.16
C VAL A 39 5.63 -30.30 -70.11
N GLU A 40 5.20 -29.03 -70.33
CA GLU A 40 3.98 -28.36 -70.92
C GLU A 40 2.46 -28.53 -70.54
N THR A 41 1.89 -27.37 -70.13
CA THR A 41 0.69 -26.52 -70.50
C THR A 41 -0.68 -26.99 -71.04
N ALA A 42 -1.75 -26.56 -70.30
CA ALA A 42 -3.05 -25.83 -70.59
C ALA A 42 -3.97 -26.13 -71.83
N PRO A 43 -5.34 -26.00 -71.75
CA PRO A 43 -6.07 -24.68 -71.78
C PRO A 43 -7.50 -24.59 -71.11
N GLU A 44 -8.11 -23.39 -71.08
CA GLU A 44 -9.53 -23.00 -70.71
C GLU A 44 -10.42 -22.74 -71.99
N PRO A 45 -11.69 -22.16 -72.00
CA PRO A 45 -12.83 -21.96 -71.05
C PRO A 45 -14.25 -22.31 -71.65
N VAL A 46 -15.40 -21.94 -71.01
CA VAL A 46 -16.66 -21.30 -71.58
C VAL A 46 -17.93 -21.42 -70.66
N ALA A 47 -18.82 -20.40 -70.65
CA ALA A 47 -20.19 -20.29 -70.03
C ALA A 47 -21.26 -19.93 -71.12
N PRO A 48 -22.58 -19.59 -70.91
CA PRO A 48 -23.62 -19.84 -69.87
C PRO A 48 -25.03 -20.27 -70.45
N VAL A 49 -26.15 -20.21 -69.65
CA VAL A 49 -27.57 -19.77 -69.95
C VAL A 49 -28.75 -20.63 -69.32
N ALA A 50 -29.83 -19.95 -68.85
CA ALA A 50 -31.12 -20.38 -68.22
C ALA A 50 -32.29 -20.58 -69.26
N PRO A 51 -33.65 -20.68 -69.02
CA PRO A 51 -34.53 -20.64 -67.80
C PRO A 51 -35.77 -21.63 -67.76
N VAL A 52 -36.72 -21.37 -66.82
CA VAL A 52 -37.99 -22.02 -66.29
C VAL A 52 -39.15 -22.34 -67.31
N PRO A 53 -40.28 -23.07 -66.99
CA PRO A 53 -41.46 -22.60 -66.17
C PRO A 53 -42.34 -23.66 -65.39
N GLU A 54 -43.29 -23.14 -64.57
CA GLU A 54 -44.42 -23.72 -63.74
C GLU A 54 -45.65 -24.23 -64.57
N PRO A 55 -46.75 -24.89 -64.05
CA PRO A 55 -47.73 -24.37 -63.02
C PRO A 55 -48.59 -25.38 -62.16
N ALA A 56 -49.48 -24.84 -61.30
CA ALA A 56 -50.47 -25.46 -60.35
C ALA A 56 -51.84 -25.89 -60.99
N PRO A 57 -52.90 -26.49 -60.31
CA PRO A 57 -53.75 -25.84 -59.24
C PRO A 57 -54.62 -26.73 -58.23
N ALA A 58 -55.01 -26.14 -57.06
CA ALA A 58 -56.33 -26.02 -56.32
C ALA A 58 -57.37 -27.20 -56.11
N PRO A 59 -58.51 -27.10 -55.33
CA PRO A 59 -58.89 -26.43 -54.04
C PRO A 59 -59.89 -27.23 -53.08
N VAL A 60 -60.35 -26.57 -51.98
CA VAL A 60 -61.70 -26.59 -51.27
C VAL A 60 -61.84 -27.17 -49.82
N ALA A 61 -62.56 -26.42 -48.96
CA ALA A 61 -62.88 -26.56 -47.50
C ALA A 61 -64.24 -27.31 -47.20
N PRO A 62 -64.93 -27.25 -46.01
CA PRO A 62 -64.63 -26.90 -44.59
C PRO A 62 -65.17 -27.93 -43.51
N ALA A 63 -65.07 -27.56 -42.20
CA ALA A 63 -65.38 -28.21 -40.89
C ALA A 63 -66.67 -29.08 -40.72
N PRO A 64 -66.78 -29.99 -39.69
CA PRO A 64 -67.07 -29.63 -38.27
C PRO A 64 -66.50 -30.57 -37.16
N ALA A 65 -66.61 -30.17 -35.87
CA ALA A 65 -66.47 -31.00 -34.66
C ALA A 65 -67.86 -31.52 -34.20
N PRO A 66 -68.04 -32.67 -33.48
CA PRO A 66 -67.92 -32.71 -32.00
C PRO A 66 -67.77 -34.09 -31.27
N VAL A 67 -67.58 -34.03 -29.93
CA VAL A 67 -67.89 -34.98 -28.80
C VAL A 67 -67.06 -36.27 -28.53
N ALA A 68 -66.68 -36.43 -27.25
CA ALA A 68 -65.99 -37.54 -26.56
C ALA A 68 -66.89 -38.78 -26.24
N PRO A 69 -66.38 -40.01 -25.96
CA PRO A 69 -65.83 -40.37 -24.63
C PRO A 69 -64.68 -41.44 -24.61
N ALA A 70 -64.01 -41.58 -23.46
CA ALA A 70 -62.96 -42.58 -23.13
C ALA A 70 -63.58 -43.95 -22.70
N PRO A 71 -62.84 -45.06 -22.35
CA PRO A 71 -61.37 -45.25 -22.20
C PRO A 71 -60.74 -46.64 -22.63
N ALA A 72 -59.40 -46.66 -22.72
CA ALA A 72 -58.38 -47.74 -22.49
C ALA A 72 -58.31 -49.04 -23.36
N PRO A 73 -57.14 -49.73 -23.47
CA PRO A 73 -55.77 -49.23 -23.68
C PRO A 73 -54.93 -49.99 -24.77
N ALA A 74 -53.87 -49.31 -25.24
CA ALA A 74 -52.59 -49.74 -25.85
C ALA A 74 -52.58 -50.39 -27.27
N PRO A 75 -51.71 -49.92 -28.19
CA PRO A 75 -50.26 -50.18 -28.09
C PRO A 75 -49.36 -48.94 -28.27
N ALA A 76 -48.17 -49.04 -27.69
CA ALA A 76 -47.16 -47.99 -27.60
C ALA A 76 -46.59 -47.55 -28.96
N PRO A 77 -46.48 -46.24 -29.23
CA PRO A 77 -45.56 -45.70 -30.20
C PRO A 77 -44.25 -45.24 -29.54
N ALA A 78 -43.19 -45.29 -30.35
CA ALA A 78 -41.80 -44.99 -30.08
C ALA A 78 -41.56 -43.69 -29.29
N PRO A 79 -40.44 -43.61 -28.52
CA PRO A 79 -40.09 -42.39 -27.82
C PRO A 79 -39.93 -41.25 -28.82
N VAL A 80 -40.81 -40.25 -28.65
CA VAL A 80 -40.63 -38.91 -29.18
C VAL A 80 -39.33 -38.40 -28.56
N VAL A 81 -38.34 -38.07 -29.39
CA VAL A 81 -37.20 -37.25 -28.97
C VAL A 81 -37.82 -35.93 -28.55
N ALA A 82 -37.89 -35.69 -27.24
CA ALA A 82 -38.27 -34.41 -26.70
C ALA A 82 -37.28 -33.38 -27.26
N GLU A 83 -37.81 -32.31 -27.87
CA GLU A 83 -37.03 -31.09 -28.01
C GLU A 83 -36.52 -30.71 -26.61
N PRO A 84 -35.24 -30.32 -26.46
CA PRO A 84 -34.69 -30.01 -25.15
C PRO A 84 -35.55 -28.90 -24.53
N VAL A 85 -36.15 -29.22 -23.38
CA VAL A 85 -36.82 -28.25 -22.55
C VAL A 85 -35.74 -27.24 -22.15
N GLU A 86 -35.82 -26.02 -22.68
CA GLU A 86 -34.96 -24.92 -22.27
C GLU A 86 -35.24 -24.71 -20.77
N ILE A 87 -34.31 -25.12 -19.91
CA ILE A 87 -34.43 -24.93 -18.48
C ILE A 87 -34.29 -23.42 -18.24
N GLU A 88 -35.39 -22.75 -17.87
CA GLU A 88 -35.30 -21.36 -17.41
C GLU A 88 -34.55 -21.34 -16.08
N LEU A 89 -33.29 -20.90 -16.11
CA LEU A 89 -32.49 -20.67 -14.91
C LEU A 89 -32.94 -19.37 -14.23
N PRO A 90 -32.83 -19.27 -12.89
CA PRO A 90 -33.06 -18.03 -12.16
C PRO A 90 -32.32 -16.84 -12.79
N TYR A 91 -32.93 -15.64 -12.71
CA TYR A 91 -32.38 -14.39 -13.26
C TYR A 91 -32.21 -14.36 -14.80
N GLY A 92 -32.84 -15.31 -15.53
CA GLY A 92 -32.78 -15.35 -16.99
C GLY A 92 -31.42 -15.79 -17.54
N VAL A 93 -30.59 -16.41 -16.70
CA VAL A 93 -29.28 -16.94 -17.09
C VAL A 93 -29.47 -18.00 -18.16
N LYS A 94 -28.68 -17.91 -19.24
CA LYS A 94 -28.63 -18.94 -20.28
C LYS A 94 -27.29 -19.64 -20.26
N GLU A 95 -27.29 -20.94 -20.49
CA GLU A 95 -26.09 -21.73 -20.63
C GLU A 95 -25.28 -21.28 -21.86
N ILE A 96 -23.98 -21.03 -21.69
CA ILE A 96 -23.05 -20.68 -22.78
C ILE A 96 -22.22 -21.91 -23.12
N VAL A 97 -22.48 -22.51 -24.28
CA VAL A 97 -21.68 -23.63 -24.79
C VAL A 97 -20.34 -23.09 -25.29
N LYS A 98 -19.26 -23.47 -24.60
CA LYS A 98 -17.88 -23.08 -24.93
C LYS A 98 -17.21 -24.10 -25.84
N ASN A 99 -17.50 -25.38 -25.65
CA ASN A 99 -17.08 -26.47 -26.53
C ASN A 99 -18.12 -27.61 -26.49
N ASP A 100 -18.38 -28.24 -27.63
CA ASP A 100 -19.28 -29.40 -27.79
C ASP A 100 -18.74 -30.33 -28.90
N ASP A 101 -17.47 -30.70 -28.78
CA ASP A 101 -16.81 -31.68 -29.66
C ASP A 101 -17.11 -33.14 -29.24
N GLY A 102 -17.84 -33.32 -28.13
CA GLY A 102 -18.23 -34.61 -27.59
C GLY A 102 -17.10 -35.38 -26.87
N ALA A 103 -15.96 -34.73 -26.62
CA ALA A 103 -14.84 -35.35 -25.92
C ALA A 103 -15.22 -35.69 -24.47
N LYS A 104 -15.11 -36.97 -24.12
CA LYS A 104 -15.35 -37.46 -22.76
C LYS A 104 -14.15 -37.29 -21.84
N ALA A 105 -12.98 -36.95 -22.37
CA ALA A 105 -11.77 -36.72 -21.59
C ALA A 105 -11.06 -35.51 -22.18
N PHE A 106 -10.94 -34.46 -21.38
CA PHE A 106 -10.33 -33.20 -21.79
C PHE A 106 -9.75 -32.46 -20.59
N ASP A 107 -8.86 -31.52 -20.87
CA ASP A 107 -8.39 -30.57 -19.88
C ASP A 107 -9.08 -29.23 -20.11
N LEU A 108 -9.57 -28.63 -19.03
CA LEU A 108 -10.20 -27.30 -18.97
C LEU A 108 -9.26 -26.35 -18.24
N PHE A 109 -9.04 -25.17 -18.81
CA PHE A 109 -8.18 -24.14 -18.23
C PHE A 109 -9.01 -22.96 -17.75
N ILE A 110 -9.00 -22.74 -16.44
CA ILE A 110 -9.57 -21.54 -15.81
C ILE A 110 -8.41 -20.57 -15.58
N VAL A 111 -8.40 -19.45 -16.29
CA VAL A 111 -7.30 -18.48 -16.25
C VAL A 111 -7.84 -17.15 -15.76
N HIS A 112 -7.13 -16.52 -14.83
CA HIS A 112 -7.54 -15.23 -14.30
C HIS A 112 -6.40 -14.22 -14.19
N THR A 113 -6.79 -12.97 -14.32
CA THR A 113 -5.93 -11.78 -14.15
C THR A 113 -6.51 -10.88 -13.08
N ASN A 114 -5.65 -10.04 -12.49
CA ASN A 114 -6.07 -8.99 -11.58
C ASN A 114 -5.72 -7.59 -12.10
N ASP A 115 -6.61 -6.63 -11.81
CA ASP A 115 -6.41 -5.19 -11.95
C ASP A 115 -5.61 -4.77 -13.20
N LEU A 116 -6.21 -4.88 -14.39
CA LEU A 116 -5.53 -4.57 -15.66
C LEU A 116 -5.10 -3.09 -15.81
N ASN A 117 -5.46 -2.22 -14.87
CA ASN A 117 -5.17 -0.78 -14.88
C ASN A 117 -3.66 -0.50 -14.73
N GLY A 118 -3.07 0.28 -15.64
CA GLY A 118 -1.66 0.69 -15.54
C GLY A 118 -0.65 -0.20 -16.26
N ASN A 119 -1.13 -1.20 -17.02
CA ASN A 119 -0.23 -2.00 -17.84
C ASN A 119 -0.72 -2.24 -19.28
N ILE A 120 -1.10 -1.15 -19.93
CA ILE A 120 -1.40 -1.16 -21.37
C ILE A 120 -0.10 -1.46 -22.17
N TYR A 121 1.04 -0.93 -21.72
CA TYR A 121 2.31 -0.90 -22.47
C TYR A 121 3.56 -1.50 -21.79
N ALA A 122 3.44 -2.27 -20.70
CA ALA A 122 4.58 -2.75 -19.90
C ALA A 122 5.32 -1.64 -19.09
N GLU A 123 4.69 -0.47 -18.88
CA GLU A 123 5.32 0.71 -18.28
C GLU A 123 5.66 0.57 -16.78
N ASN A 124 4.92 -0.26 -16.04
CA ASN A 124 5.13 -0.55 -14.62
C ASN A 124 5.76 -1.94 -14.36
N GLY A 125 6.41 -2.53 -15.37
CA GLY A 125 7.15 -3.80 -15.22
C GLY A 125 6.34 -5.08 -15.38
N GLY A 126 5.02 -5.01 -15.65
CA GLY A 126 4.21 -6.19 -15.99
C GLY A 126 4.25 -6.55 -17.50
N LEU A 127 3.42 -7.51 -17.94
CA LEU A 127 3.46 -8.06 -19.31
C LEU A 127 3.07 -7.09 -20.44
N GLY A 128 2.10 -6.22 -20.21
CA GLY A 128 1.45 -5.42 -21.26
C GLY A 128 0.34 -6.19 -21.99
N LEU A 129 -0.78 -5.53 -22.30
CA LEU A 129 -1.98 -6.15 -22.88
C LEU A 129 -1.72 -6.75 -24.28
N ALA A 130 -0.86 -6.14 -25.09
CA ALA A 130 -0.55 -6.64 -26.42
C ALA A 130 0.22 -7.97 -26.40
N LYS A 131 1.18 -8.13 -25.49
CA LYS A 131 1.91 -9.41 -25.33
C LYS A 131 1.03 -10.46 -24.68
N PHE A 132 0.20 -10.07 -23.71
CA PHE A 132 -0.78 -10.97 -23.11
C PHE A 132 -1.79 -11.51 -24.12
N SER A 133 -2.28 -10.67 -25.04
CA SER A 133 -3.15 -11.13 -26.14
C SER A 133 -2.49 -12.16 -27.05
N THR A 134 -1.22 -11.94 -27.42
CA THR A 134 -0.43 -12.93 -28.17
C THR A 134 -0.33 -14.26 -27.40
N ALA A 135 -0.13 -14.20 -26.08
CA ALA A 135 -0.12 -15.36 -25.18
C ALA A 135 -1.43 -16.16 -25.26
N LEU A 136 -2.55 -15.46 -25.08
CA LEU A 136 -3.88 -16.07 -25.07
C LEU A 136 -4.23 -16.70 -26.41
N LYS A 137 -3.92 -16.03 -27.53
CA LYS A 137 -4.14 -16.58 -28.88
C LYS A 137 -3.34 -17.85 -29.12
N ALA A 138 -2.10 -17.93 -28.63
CA ALA A 138 -1.27 -19.13 -28.72
C ALA A 138 -1.86 -20.29 -27.91
N GLY A 139 -2.35 -20.02 -26.69
CA GLY A 139 -3.00 -21.04 -25.86
C GLY A 139 -4.31 -21.57 -26.43
N ARG A 140 -5.15 -20.69 -26.97
CA ARG A 140 -6.39 -21.08 -27.66
C ARG A 140 -6.14 -21.93 -28.91
N ALA A 141 -4.99 -21.79 -29.57
CA ALA A 141 -4.63 -22.65 -30.70
C ALA A 141 -4.34 -24.11 -30.31
N ILE A 142 -4.14 -24.39 -29.02
CA ILE A 142 -3.80 -25.72 -28.50
C ILE A 142 -5.05 -26.45 -27.98
N SER A 143 -5.98 -25.71 -27.39
CA SER A 143 -7.26 -26.23 -26.91
C SER A 143 -8.29 -25.10 -26.87
N ASP A 144 -9.55 -25.44 -27.15
CA ASP A 144 -10.68 -24.50 -27.06
C ASP A 144 -11.33 -24.49 -25.65
N ASN A 145 -10.90 -25.36 -24.74
CA ASN A 145 -11.44 -25.48 -23.38
C ASN A 145 -10.85 -24.43 -22.41
N TRP A 146 -11.15 -23.15 -22.64
CA TRP A 146 -10.69 -22.04 -21.81
C TRP A 146 -11.85 -21.26 -21.21
N LEU A 147 -11.70 -20.92 -19.94
CA LEU A 147 -12.52 -19.97 -19.21
C LEU A 147 -11.62 -18.83 -18.73
N LEU A 148 -11.80 -17.63 -19.28
CA LEU A 148 -10.95 -16.48 -19.00
C LEU A 148 -11.68 -15.45 -18.13
N LEU A 149 -11.18 -15.21 -16.92
CA LEU A 149 -11.82 -14.42 -15.88
C LEU A 149 -10.96 -13.23 -15.47
N ASN A 150 -11.56 -12.12 -15.03
CA ASN A 150 -10.81 -11.00 -14.45
C ASN A 150 -11.37 -10.62 -13.08
N SER A 151 -10.54 -10.74 -12.05
CA SER A 151 -10.78 -10.17 -10.72
C SER A 151 -10.29 -8.72 -10.68
N GLY A 152 -10.95 -7.87 -9.91
CA GLY A 152 -10.54 -6.48 -9.72
C GLY A 152 -10.90 -5.52 -10.86
N ASN A 153 -10.36 -4.33 -10.77
CA ASN A 153 -10.63 -3.16 -11.58
C ASN A 153 -9.79 -3.10 -12.87
N VAL A 154 -10.45 -2.99 -14.03
CA VAL A 154 -9.77 -2.70 -15.31
C VAL A 154 -9.47 -1.19 -15.52
N GLY A 155 -9.65 -0.32 -14.50
CA GLY A 155 -9.39 1.12 -14.53
C GLY A 155 -10.11 1.98 -13.46
N GLU A 156 -9.40 2.72 -12.60
CA GLU A 156 -9.91 3.96 -11.95
C GLU A 156 -9.50 5.15 -12.83
N VAL A 157 -10.34 5.51 -13.79
CA VAL A 157 -10.03 6.55 -14.77
C VAL A 157 -11.30 7.24 -15.28
N PRO A 158 -11.20 8.45 -15.86
CA PRO A 158 -12.33 9.17 -16.46
C PRO A 158 -13.09 8.30 -17.47
N ALA A 159 -14.39 8.58 -17.68
CA ALA A 159 -15.31 7.76 -18.46
C ALA A 159 -14.79 7.27 -19.84
N GLN A 160 -13.91 8.03 -20.52
CA GLN A 160 -13.33 7.62 -21.80
C GLN A 160 -12.34 6.45 -21.70
N ALA A 161 -11.58 6.32 -20.62
CA ALA A 161 -10.60 5.24 -20.43
C ALA A 161 -11.25 3.95 -19.90
N ALA A 162 -12.35 4.05 -19.16
CA ALA A 162 -13.18 2.90 -18.79
C ALA A 162 -13.81 2.21 -20.03
N MET A 163 -14.22 2.99 -21.04
CA MET A 163 -14.71 2.45 -22.31
C MET A 163 -13.60 1.73 -23.10
N LEU A 164 -12.38 2.29 -23.14
CA LEU A 164 -11.24 1.64 -23.80
C LEU A 164 -10.84 0.34 -23.09
N ALA A 165 -10.82 0.32 -21.77
CA ALA A 165 -10.51 -0.88 -20.98
C ALA A 165 -11.52 -2.01 -21.28
N ALA A 166 -12.81 -1.69 -21.35
CA ALA A 166 -13.84 -2.67 -21.66
C ALA A 166 -13.79 -3.15 -23.14
N GLU A 167 -13.44 -2.28 -24.08
CA GLU A 167 -13.16 -2.69 -25.47
C GLU A 167 -11.94 -3.63 -25.58
N VAL A 168 -10.94 -3.47 -24.72
CA VAL A 168 -9.78 -4.37 -24.66
C VAL A 168 -10.16 -5.72 -24.01
N VAL A 169 -11.02 -5.72 -22.99
CA VAL A 169 -11.56 -6.96 -22.39
C VAL A 169 -12.33 -7.80 -23.42
N ASP A 170 -13.18 -7.16 -24.24
CA ASP A 170 -13.90 -7.84 -25.33
C ASP A 170 -12.97 -8.41 -26.42
N GLU A 171 -11.84 -7.73 -26.67
CA GLU A 171 -10.87 -8.14 -27.68
C GLU A 171 -9.98 -9.30 -27.19
N LEU A 172 -9.60 -9.30 -25.92
CA LEU A 172 -8.93 -10.43 -25.25
C LEU A 172 -9.86 -11.64 -25.11
N GLY A 173 -11.18 -11.39 -25.10
CA GLY A 173 -12.22 -12.41 -25.06
C GLY A 173 -12.36 -13.01 -23.67
N TYR A 174 -12.44 -12.16 -22.64
CA TYR A 174 -12.85 -12.59 -21.30
C TYR A 174 -14.30 -13.08 -21.33
N ASP A 175 -14.57 -14.07 -20.48
CA ASP A 175 -15.88 -14.66 -20.30
C ASP A 175 -16.69 -13.94 -19.22
N ALA A 176 -16.06 -13.62 -18.10
CA ALA A 176 -16.67 -12.87 -17.00
C ALA A 176 -15.64 -12.05 -16.21
N TYR A 177 -16.12 -11.04 -15.49
CA TYR A 177 -15.30 -10.16 -14.66
C TYR A 177 -16.10 -9.61 -13.47
N THR A 178 -15.40 -9.17 -12.42
CA THR A 178 -16.01 -8.39 -11.33
C THR A 178 -16.27 -6.95 -11.76
N PRO A 179 -17.52 -6.42 -11.69
CA PRO A 179 -17.85 -5.08 -12.18
C PRO A 179 -17.19 -3.94 -11.38
N GLN A 180 -16.97 -2.81 -12.06
CA GLN A 180 -16.36 -1.59 -11.54
C GLN A 180 -17.36 -0.66 -10.85
N ALA A 181 -16.84 0.32 -10.11
CA ALA A 181 -17.63 1.35 -9.45
C ALA A 181 -18.58 2.10 -10.41
N ILE A 182 -18.08 2.51 -11.59
CA ILE A 182 -18.89 3.23 -12.58
C ILE A 182 -19.96 2.34 -13.23
N GLN A 183 -19.67 1.05 -13.44
CA GLN A 183 -20.63 0.11 -14.05
C GLN A 183 -21.75 -0.22 -13.07
N LEU A 184 -21.38 -0.39 -11.80
CA LEU A 184 -22.32 -0.56 -10.70
C LEU A 184 -23.15 0.71 -10.47
N ALA A 185 -22.57 1.90 -10.62
CA ALA A 185 -23.27 3.19 -10.49
C ALA A 185 -24.21 3.52 -11.66
N THR A 186 -23.87 3.09 -12.88
CA THR A 186 -24.58 3.50 -14.12
C THR A 186 -25.47 2.40 -14.71
N GLY A 187 -25.28 1.14 -14.32
CA GLY A 187 -25.97 -0.02 -14.89
C GLY A 187 -25.57 -0.35 -16.34
N ILE A 188 -24.55 0.32 -16.88
CA ILE A 188 -24.06 0.10 -18.24
C ILE A 188 -23.05 -1.05 -18.21
N ALA A 189 -23.34 -2.14 -18.92
CA ALA A 189 -22.35 -3.18 -19.21
C ALA A 189 -21.21 -2.53 -20.03
N GLY A 190 -20.02 -2.42 -19.44
CA GLY A 190 -18.88 -1.80 -20.15
C GLY A 190 -18.45 -2.60 -21.37
N THR A 191 -18.70 -3.90 -21.37
CA THR A 191 -18.29 -4.89 -22.37
C THR A 191 -19.50 -5.39 -23.17
N LYS A 192 -19.29 -5.81 -24.42
CA LYS A 192 -20.31 -6.43 -25.29
C LYS A 192 -20.35 -7.95 -25.17
N LYS A 193 -19.26 -8.58 -24.69
CA LYS A 193 -19.11 -10.05 -24.65
C LYS A 193 -18.90 -10.59 -23.24
N ALA A 194 -17.98 -10.01 -22.47
CA ALA A 194 -17.71 -10.48 -21.11
C ALA A 194 -18.86 -10.09 -20.17
N ILE A 195 -19.23 -10.96 -19.23
CA ILE A 195 -20.37 -10.75 -18.34
C ILE A 195 -19.90 -10.17 -17.00
N PRO A 196 -20.41 -9.00 -16.56
CA PRO A 196 -20.15 -8.50 -15.22
C PRO A 196 -20.90 -9.34 -14.19
N LEU A 197 -20.18 -9.93 -13.24
CA LEU A 197 -20.76 -10.79 -12.21
C LEU A 197 -20.66 -10.18 -10.81
N SER A 198 -21.79 -10.04 -10.11
CA SER A 198 -21.84 -9.68 -8.70
C SER A 198 -23.12 -10.19 -8.04
N ALA A 199 -22.97 -10.98 -6.99
CA ALA A 199 -24.05 -11.50 -6.16
C ALA A 199 -24.30 -10.68 -4.87
N ASN A 200 -23.47 -9.66 -4.62
CA ASN A 200 -23.47 -8.89 -3.37
C ASN A 200 -23.50 -7.37 -3.55
N ALA A 201 -23.64 -6.87 -4.79
CA ALA A 201 -23.91 -5.46 -5.08
C ALA A 201 -25.42 -5.25 -5.29
N LEU A 202 -26.03 -4.42 -4.45
CA LEU A 202 -27.47 -4.18 -4.44
C LEU A 202 -27.80 -2.70 -4.66
N ASP A 203 -28.85 -2.37 -5.39
CA ASP A 203 -29.32 -0.98 -5.50
C ASP A 203 -30.02 -0.52 -4.20
N ALA A 204 -30.46 0.74 -4.18
CA ALA A 204 -31.17 1.33 -3.03
C ALA A 204 -32.49 0.59 -2.66
N ASN A 205 -33.03 -0.25 -3.53
CA ASN A 205 -34.23 -1.06 -3.28
C ASN A 205 -33.91 -2.52 -2.94
N GLY A 206 -32.63 -2.90 -2.91
CA GLY A 206 -32.18 -4.26 -2.62
C GLY A 206 -32.16 -5.19 -3.85
N TYR A 207 -32.21 -4.67 -5.06
CA TYR A 207 -32.08 -5.48 -6.29
C TYR A 207 -30.62 -5.61 -6.72
N LEU A 208 -30.25 -6.78 -7.25
CA LEU A 208 -28.93 -7.00 -7.83
C LEU A 208 -28.67 -6.03 -8.98
N VAL A 209 -27.55 -5.31 -8.92
CA VAL A 209 -27.14 -4.36 -9.96
C VAL A 209 -26.34 -5.02 -11.10
N ALA A 210 -25.95 -6.28 -10.92
CA ALA A 210 -25.30 -7.11 -11.95
C ALA A 210 -25.82 -8.54 -11.88
N GLN A 211 -25.48 -9.34 -12.88
CA GLN A 211 -25.84 -10.76 -12.91
C GLN A 211 -25.09 -11.50 -11.79
N PRO A 212 -25.75 -12.34 -10.96
CA PRO A 212 -25.08 -12.99 -9.84
C PRO A 212 -24.12 -14.11 -10.26
N TYR A 213 -24.47 -14.87 -11.30
CA TYR A 213 -23.69 -16.00 -11.79
C TYR A 213 -23.91 -16.27 -13.29
N GLN A 214 -23.01 -17.04 -13.91
CA GLN A 214 -23.11 -17.51 -15.29
C GLN A 214 -22.67 -18.98 -15.39
N ILE A 215 -23.28 -19.75 -16.29
CA ILE A 215 -22.94 -21.17 -16.54
C ILE A 215 -22.29 -21.31 -17.92
N TYR A 216 -21.19 -22.06 -17.97
CA TYR A 216 -20.44 -22.39 -19.18
C TYR A 216 -20.37 -23.91 -19.35
N ASP A 217 -20.74 -24.39 -20.54
CA ASP A 217 -20.72 -25.82 -20.87
C ASP A 217 -19.50 -26.20 -21.71
N PHE A 218 -18.76 -27.20 -21.24
CA PHE A 218 -17.64 -27.82 -21.93
C PHE A 218 -17.92 -29.31 -22.11
N ASN A 219 -18.40 -29.71 -23.30
CA ASN A 219 -18.68 -31.10 -23.65
C ASN A 219 -19.65 -31.80 -22.66
N GLY A 220 -20.64 -31.07 -22.16
CA GLY A 220 -21.60 -31.52 -21.16
C GLY A 220 -21.14 -31.38 -19.70
N PHE A 221 -19.93 -30.86 -19.44
CA PHE A 221 -19.44 -30.52 -18.11
C PHE A 221 -19.65 -29.03 -17.83
N LYS A 222 -20.50 -28.72 -16.86
CA LYS A 222 -20.99 -27.38 -16.59
C LYS A 222 -20.17 -26.70 -15.49
N VAL A 223 -19.61 -25.54 -15.82
CA VAL A 223 -18.86 -24.71 -14.89
C VAL A 223 -19.69 -23.47 -14.54
N GLY A 224 -20.03 -23.32 -13.26
CA GLY A 224 -20.64 -22.11 -12.73
C GLY A 224 -19.60 -21.11 -12.31
N VAL A 225 -19.79 -19.84 -12.66
CA VAL A 225 -19.00 -18.71 -12.15
C VAL A 225 -19.93 -17.77 -11.43
N ALA A 226 -19.70 -17.53 -10.15
CA ALA A 226 -20.43 -16.53 -9.35
C ALA A 226 -19.49 -15.41 -8.94
N GLY A 227 -19.97 -14.16 -9.00
CA GLY A 227 -19.15 -12.98 -8.70
C GLY A 227 -19.35 -12.47 -7.28
N LEU A 228 -18.26 -12.18 -6.56
CA LEU A 228 -18.29 -11.50 -5.25
C LEU A 228 -17.37 -10.29 -5.28
N VAL A 229 -17.98 -9.11 -5.17
CA VAL A 229 -17.29 -7.83 -5.28
C VAL A 229 -17.02 -7.24 -3.90
N ALA A 230 -15.77 -6.86 -3.61
CA ALA A 230 -15.39 -6.18 -2.39
C ALA A 230 -16.22 -4.88 -2.21
N PRO A 231 -16.60 -4.53 -0.97
CA PRO A 231 -17.35 -3.31 -0.69
C PRO A 231 -16.67 -2.06 -1.26
N LYS A 232 -17.40 -1.29 -2.08
CA LYS A 232 -16.93 -0.05 -2.69
C LYS A 232 -17.89 1.09 -2.37
N PRO A 233 -17.42 2.32 -2.09
CA PRO A 233 -18.29 3.45 -1.76
C PRO A 233 -18.95 4.02 -3.02
N ILE A 234 -20.03 3.37 -3.48
CA ILE A 234 -20.73 3.71 -4.72
C ILE A 234 -22.11 4.30 -4.39
N GLN A 235 -22.39 5.51 -4.86
CA GLN A 235 -23.68 6.15 -4.62
C GLN A 235 -24.83 5.32 -5.21
N GLY A 236 -25.78 4.92 -4.35
CA GLY A 236 -26.96 4.15 -4.75
C GLY A 236 -26.74 2.64 -4.87
N VAL A 237 -25.52 2.15 -4.61
CA VAL A 237 -25.19 0.73 -4.54
C VAL A 237 -24.68 0.38 -3.14
N SER A 238 -25.33 -0.57 -2.50
CA SER A 238 -25.01 -1.08 -1.18
C SER A 238 -24.24 -2.40 -1.27
N PHE A 239 -23.19 -2.49 -0.45
CA PHE A 239 -22.46 -3.72 -0.14
C PHE A 239 -22.46 -3.85 1.38
N THR A 240 -23.43 -4.56 1.94
CA THR A 240 -23.47 -4.75 3.40
C THR A 240 -22.58 -5.92 3.78
N SER A 241 -21.55 -5.69 4.59
CA SER A 241 -20.62 -6.71 5.09
C SER A 241 -21.32 -7.91 5.73
N ASP A 242 -22.45 -7.67 6.38
CA ASP A 242 -23.25 -8.69 7.08
C ASP A 242 -23.99 -9.63 6.14
N ILE A 243 -24.05 -9.31 4.83
CA ILE A 243 -24.77 -10.08 3.81
C ILE A 243 -23.79 -10.72 2.82
N ILE A 244 -22.48 -10.42 2.81
CA ILE A 244 -21.56 -11.00 1.80
C ILE A 244 -21.48 -12.51 1.92
N LEU A 245 -21.41 -13.05 3.14
CA LEU A 245 -21.43 -14.51 3.37
C LEU A 245 -22.78 -15.11 2.99
N ASP A 246 -23.89 -14.45 3.31
CA ASP A 246 -25.23 -14.90 2.92
C ASP A 246 -25.44 -14.85 1.39
N SER A 247 -24.94 -13.82 0.72
CA SER A 247 -24.92 -13.66 -0.74
C SER A 247 -23.99 -14.69 -1.39
N ALA A 248 -22.85 -15.00 -0.78
CA ALA A 248 -21.96 -16.06 -1.24
C ALA A 248 -22.64 -17.42 -1.12
N GLN A 249 -23.26 -17.73 0.02
CA GLN A 249 -24.05 -18.95 0.21
C GLN A 249 -25.21 -19.01 -0.79
N TYR A 250 -25.90 -17.89 -1.01
CA TYR A 250 -26.99 -17.78 -1.97
C TYR A 250 -26.52 -18.06 -3.41
N ALA A 251 -25.39 -17.49 -3.81
CA ALA A 251 -24.82 -17.72 -5.14
C ALA A 251 -24.37 -19.19 -5.32
N VAL A 252 -23.83 -19.80 -4.27
CA VAL A 252 -23.50 -21.23 -4.24
C VAL A 252 -24.75 -22.08 -4.37
N ASP A 253 -25.79 -21.80 -3.59
CA ASP A 253 -27.07 -22.53 -3.60
C ASP A 253 -27.77 -22.43 -4.96
N LEU A 254 -27.72 -21.25 -5.59
CA LEU A 254 -28.24 -21.02 -6.94
C LEU A 254 -27.53 -21.85 -8.00
N ALA A 255 -26.20 -21.97 -7.91
CA ALA A 255 -25.41 -22.64 -8.94
C ALA A 255 -25.35 -24.16 -8.74
N LYS A 256 -25.29 -24.65 -7.50
CA LYS A 256 -25.03 -26.06 -7.13
C LYS A 256 -26.04 -27.07 -7.69
N GLY A 257 -27.24 -26.62 -8.06
CA GLY A 257 -28.25 -27.47 -8.70
C GLY A 257 -28.05 -27.68 -10.21
N TYR A 258 -27.14 -26.93 -10.84
CA TYR A 258 -27.03 -26.84 -12.30
C TYR A 258 -25.61 -26.99 -12.85
N VAL A 259 -24.60 -27.11 -11.99
CA VAL A 259 -23.19 -27.12 -12.38
C VAL A 259 -22.44 -28.31 -11.79
N ASP A 260 -21.42 -28.77 -12.50
CA ASP A 260 -20.51 -29.84 -12.07
C ASP A 260 -19.27 -29.30 -11.34
N TYR A 261 -18.96 -28.01 -11.54
CA TYR A 261 -17.85 -27.32 -10.88
C TYR A 261 -18.18 -25.84 -10.64
N LEU A 262 -17.97 -25.34 -9.42
CA LEU A 262 -18.30 -23.97 -9.03
C LEU A 262 -17.05 -23.12 -8.74
N VAL A 263 -16.96 -22.00 -9.45
CA VAL A 263 -15.91 -20.98 -9.31
C VAL A 263 -16.51 -19.71 -8.68
N ILE A 264 -15.90 -19.22 -7.61
CA ILE A 264 -16.12 -17.85 -7.13
C ILE A 264 -15.06 -16.95 -7.76
N LEU A 265 -15.52 -15.95 -8.49
CA LEU A 265 -14.71 -14.86 -9.02
C LEU A 265 -14.78 -13.68 -8.06
N SER A 266 -13.65 -13.33 -7.43
CA SER A 266 -13.64 -12.35 -6.34
C SER A 266 -12.51 -11.33 -6.43
N ASP A 267 -12.71 -10.16 -5.82
CA ASP A 267 -11.67 -9.16 -5.52
C ASP A 267 -11.58 -8.85 -4.00
N LEU A 268 -11.97 -9.81 -3.14
CA LEU A 268 -12.05 -9.63 -1.67
C LEU A 268 -10.69 -9.57 -0.97
N GLY A 269 -9.68 -10.32 -1.43
CA GLY A 269 -8.36 -10.34 -0.80
C GLY A 269 -8.22 -11.27 0.41
N ASP A 270 -7.04 -11.21 1.06
CA ASP A 270 -6.79 -11.74 2.40
C ASP A 270 -6.79 -10.66 3.51
N GLU A 271 -7.02 -9.41 3.15
CA GLU A 271 -7.05 -8.27 4.06
C GLU A 271 -8.41 -7.57 3.99
N GLY A 272 -8.97 -7.22 5.16
CA GLY A 272 -10.27 -6.54 5.26
C GLY A 272 -11.31 -7.28 6.11
N LEU A 273 -12.52 -6.73 6.17
CA LEU A 273 -13.60 -7.24 7.04
C LEU A 273 -14.16 -8.60 6.59
N ILE A 274 -14.11 -8.89 5.28
CA ILE A 274 -14.51 -10.16 4.68
C ILE A 274 -13.46 -10.53 3.63
N THR A 275 -12.84 -11.70 3.77
CA THR A 275 -11.76 -12.17 2.89
C THR A 275 -12.18 -13.42 2.11
N SER A 276 -11.45 -13.76 1.04
CA SER A 276 -11.67 -15.02 0.32
C SER A 276 -11.44 -16.24 1.20
N GLU A 277 -10.51 -16.18 2.15
CA GLU A 277 -10.33 -17.22 3.17
C GLU A 277 -11.58 -17.36 4.06
N MET A 278 -12.19 -16.25 4.48
CA MET A 278 -13.43 -16.31 5.25
C MET A 278 -14.58 -16.90 4.43
N VAL A 279 -14.69 -16.57 3.14
CA VAL A 279 -15.68 -17.18 2.25
C VAL A 279 -15.44 -18.69 2.13
N ALA A 280 -14.21 -19.11 1.80
CA ALA A 280 -13.86 -20.53 1.71
C ALA A 280 -14.08 -21.29 3.04
N GLN A 281 -13.82 -20.63 4.17
CA GLN A 281 -13.94 -21.24 5.49
C GLN A 281 -15.39 -21.44 5.93
N ASN A 282 -16.31 -20.58 5.50
CA ASN A 282 -17.69 -20.53 6.03
C ASN A 282 -18.76 -20.98 5.03
N ILE A 283 -18.42 -21.19 3.75
CA ILE A 283 -19.38 -21.50 2.69
C ILE A 283 -19.08 -22.87 2.08
N ASP A 284 -20.06 -23.78 2.14
CA ASP A 284 -19.89 -25.16 1.68
C ASP A 284 -20.33 -25.35 0.22
N GLY A 285 -19.45 -25.95 -0.59
CA GLY A 285 -19.74 -26.31 -1.99
C GLY A 285 -19.08 -25.41 -3.04
N ILE A 286 -18.08 -24.63 -2.64
CA ILE A 286 -17.19 -23.92 -3.57
C ILE A 286 -16.02 -24.84 -3.93
N ASP A 287 -15.79 -25.07 -5.22
CA ASP A 287 -14.65 -25.86 -5.69
C ASP A 287 -13.37 -25.00 -5.84
N LEU A 288 -13.52 -23.79 -6.38
CA LEU A 288 -12.41 -22.87 -6.66
C LEU A 288 -12.80 -21.42 -6.35
N ILE A 289 -11.90 -20.68 -5.69
CA ILE A 289 -11.93 -19.22 -5.63
C ILE A 289 -10.75 -18.71 -6.48
N VAL A 290 -11.04 -17.85 -7.44
CA VAL A 290 -10.04 -17.02 -8.10
C VAL A 290 -10.15 -15.61 -7.56
N ASP A 291 -9.07 -15.11 -6.99
CA ASP A 291 -9.02 -13.80 -6.36
C ASP A 291 -7.87 -12.96 -6.92
N GLY A 292 -8.08 -11.66 -6.99
CA GLY A 292 -7.08 -10.69 -7.41
C GLY A 292 -6.20 -10.18 -6.28
N ASN A 293 -6.72 -10.17 -5.05
CA ASN A 293 -6.05 -9.54 -3.93
C ASN A 293 -5.43 -10.60 -3.00
N GLY A 294 -4.22 -10.32 -2.52
CA GLY A 294 -3.62 -11.03 -1.38
C GLY A 294 -2.29 -11.75 -1.58
N SER A 295 -1.69 -12.13 -0.46
CA SER A 295 -0.28 -12.53 -0.30
C SER A 295 0.04 -13.94 -0.81
N ALA A 296 -0.78 -14.94 -0.47
CA ALA A 296 -0.55 -16.32 -0.84
C ALA A 296 -1.06 -16.65 -2.26
N LYS A 297 -0.16 -17.03 -3.16
CA LYS A 297 -0.47 -17.25 -4.59
C LYS A 297 -1.39 -18.42 -4.88
N ALA A 298 -1.35 -19.46 -4.05
CA ALA A 298 -2.34 -20.53 -4.05
C ALA A 298 -2.42 -21.15 -2.65
N LYS A 299 -3.64 -21.44 -2.18
CA LYS A 299 -3.89 -22.00 -0.84
C LYS A 299 -5.19 -22.80 -0.83
N THR A 300 -5.28 -23.84 -0.01
CA THR A 300 -6.54 -24.56 0.21
C THR A 300 -7.08 -24.24 1.60
N VAL A 301 -8.34 -23.85 1.69
CA VAL A 301 -9.06 -23.53 2.93
C VAL A 301 -10.37 -24.31 2.94
N ASN A 302 -10.61 -25.10 3.99
CA ASN A 302 -11.79 -25.97 4.13
C ASN A 302 -12.14 -26.82 2.89
N GLY A 303 -11.12 -27.28 2.14
CA GLY A 303 -11.30 -28.08 0.93
C GLY A 303 -11.51 -27.27 -0.37
N THR A 304 -11.71 -25.96 -0.26
CA THR A 304 -11.77 -25.04 -1.40
C THR A 304 -10.37 -24.55 -1.78
N LEU A 305 -10.01 -24.63 -3.06
CA LEU A 305 -8.77 -24.08 -3.58
C LEU A 305 -8.93 -22.58 -3.87
N ILE A 306 -7.99 -21.77 -3.42
CA ILE A 306 -7.89 -20.34 -3.70
C ILE A 306 -6.64 -20.13 -4.56
N VAL A 307 -6.77 -19.45 -5.71
CA VAL A 307 -5.65 -19.11 -6.59
C VAL A 307 -5.67 -17.61 -6.87
N ARG A 308 -4.50 -16.97 -6.77
CA ARG A 308 -4.35 -15.51 -6.89
C ARG A 308 -3.49 -15.09 -8.07
N ALA A 309 -3.72 -13.86 -8.54
CA ALA A 309 -2.91 -13.21 -9.57
C ALA A 309 -2.57 -11.79 -9.11
N ASP A 310 -1.31 -11.38 -9.24
CA ASP A 310 -0.87 -10.00 -9.06
C ASP A 310 -1.55 -9.02 -10.02
N GLU A 311 -1.82 -7.83 -9.51
CA GLU A 311 -2.31 -6.66 -10.25
C GLU A 311 -1.43 -6.28 -11.44
N GLN A 312 -1.98 -5.46 -12.34
CA GLN A 312 -1.28 -4.86 -13.47
C GLN A 312 -0.60 -5.88 -14.38
N LEU A 313 -1.20 -7.08 -14.51
CA LEU A 313 -0.60 -8.22 -15.22
C LEU A 313 0.83 -8.55 -14.76
N LYS A 314 1.21 -8.34 -13.49
CA LYS A 314 2.53 -8.75 -12.95
C LYS A 314 2.64 -10.27 -12.79
N SER A 315 1.50 -10.95 -12.75
CA SER A 315 1.39 -12.40 -12.88
C SER A 315 0.07 -12.80 -13.52
N VAL A 316 -0.03 -14.05 -13.99
CA VAL A 316 -1.29 -14.67 -14.41
C VAL A 316 -1.56 -15.90 -13.55
N GLY A 317 -2.75 -15.99 -12.97
CA GLY A 317 -3.22 -17.16 -12.24
C GLY A 317 -3.93 -18.13 -13.17
N ALA A 318 -3.73 -19.44 -12.99
CA ALA A 318 -4.39 -20.45 -13.80
C ALA A 318 -4.64 -21.75 -13.02
N VAL A 319 -5.71 -22.46 -13.38
CA VAL A 319 -6.03 -23.79 -12.87
C VAL A 319 -6.38 -24.70 -14.04
N GLN A 320 -5.65 -25.82 -14.16
CA GLN A 320 -6.00 -26.89 -15.08
C GLN A 320 -6.86 -27.94 -14.36
N LEU A 321 -8.03 -28.25 -14.92
CA LEU A 321 -8.90 -29.33 -14.52
C LEU A 321 -8.85 -30.47 -15.55
N SER A 322 -8.46 -31.67 -15.13
CA SER A 322 -8.57 -32.86 -15.98
C SER A 322 -9.93 -33.52 -15.78
N VAL A 323 -10.83 -33.37 -16.75
CA VAL A 323 -12.20 -33.88 -16.71
C VAL A 323 -12.27 -35.19 -17.50
N VAL A 324 -12.81 -36.25 -16.88
CA VAL A 324 -13.04 -37.55 -17.53
C VAL A 324 -14.42 -38.07 -17.18
N ASN A 325 -15.25 -38.27 -18.19
CA ASN A 325 -16.66 -38.67 -18.11
C ASN A 325 -17.47 -37.77 -17.16
N GLY A 326 -17.29 -36.44 -17.27
CA GLY A 326 -18.00 -35.46 -16.44
C GLY A 326 -17.47 -35.34 -15.01
N GLU A 327 -16.39 -36.02 -14.64
CA GLU A 327 -15.81 -35.93 -13.30
C GLU A 327 -14.39 -35.35 -13.33
N VAL A 328 -14.09 -34.44 -12.40
CA VAL A 328 -12.73 -33.91 -12.20
C VAL A 328 -11.83 -35.00 -11.61
N LYS A 329 -10.75 -35.35 -12.33
CA LYS A 329 -9.76 -36.35 -11.92
C LYS A 329 -8.48 -35.76 -11.35
N ALA A 330 -8.16 -34.53 -11.72
CA ALA A 330 -7.01 -33.80 -11.19
C ALA A 330 -7.20 -32.29 -11.34
N VAL A 331 -6.62 -31.56 -10.40
CA VAL A 331 -6.60 -30.09 -10.35
C VAL A 331 -5.16 -29.65 -10.19
N TYR A 332 -4.70 -28.75 -11.06
CA TYR A 332 -3.33 -28.22 -11.03
C TYR A 332 -3.36 -26.68 -11.01
N PRO A 333 -3.14 -26.04 -9.86
CA PRO A 333 -2.96 -24.60 -9.79
C PRO A 333 -1.59 -24.19 -10.33
N MET A 334 -1.55 -23.05 -11.01
CA MET A 334 -0.38 -22.50 -11.67
C MET A 334 -0.36 -20.98 -11.49
N LEU A 335 0.85 -20.45 -11.27
CA LEU A 335 1.13 -19.02 -11.26
C LEU A 335 2.23 -18.77 -12.28
N LEU A 336 2.03 -17.74 -13.11
CA LEU A 336 3.00 -17.35 -14.12
C LEU A 336 3.45 -15.91 -13.86
N PRO A 337 4.61 -15.72 -13.22
CA PRO A 337 5.22 -14.40 -13.07
C PRO A 337 5.60 -13.81 -14.42
N VAL A 338 5.47 -12.50 -14.57
CA VAL A 338 5.86 -11.80 -15.81
C VAL A 338 7.32 -11.97 -16.16
N ALA A 339 8.21 -12.00 -15.18
CA ALA A 339 9.64 -12.15 -15.42
C ALA A 339 9.94 -13.44 -16.21
N ASP A 340 9.20 -14.51 -15.92
CA ASP A 340 9.33 -15.79 -16.62
C ASP A 340 8.82 -15.71 -18.07
N VAL A 341 7.83 -14.86 -18.33
CA VAL A 341 7.24 -14.63 -19.65
C VAL A 341 8.09 -13.69 -20.51
N LEU A 342 8.63 -12.61 -19.92
CA LEU A 342 9.47 -11.64 -20.63
C LEU A 342 10.87 -12.19 -20.92
N GLU A 343 11.42 -13.01 -20.02
CA GLU A 343 12.74 -13.62 -20.16
C GLU A 343 12.71 -15.16 -20.02
N PRO A 344 12.07 -15.89 -20.97
CA PRO A 344 11.92 -17.34 -20.85
C PRO A 344 13.26 -18.10 -20.78
N ALA A 345 14.31 -17.55 -21.38
CA ALA A 345 15.67 -18.10 -21.29
C ALA A 345 16.24 -18.09 -19.86
N LYS A 346 15.77 -17.17 -19.00
CA LYS A 346 16.15 -17.11 -17.58
C LYS A 346 15.22 -17.96 -16.71
N SER A 347 13.96 -18.13 -17.13
CA SER A 347 12.94 -18.86 -16.38
C SER A 347 13.31 -20.29 -16.01
N ALA A 348 13.27 -20.60 -14.71
CA ALA A 348 13.43 -21.96 -14.20
C ALA A 348 12.26 -22.86 -14.63
N ILE A 349 11.05 -22.28 -14.72
CA ILE A 349 9.85 -22.95 -15.21
C ILE A 349 10.05 -23.30 -16.70
N ALA A 350 10.38 -22.34 -17.56
CA ALA A 350 10.64 -22.63 -18.98
C ALA A 350 11.73 -23.68 -19.18
N LYS A 351 12.84 -23.62 -18.43
CA LYS A 351 13.91 -24.65 -18.49
C LYS A 351 13.43 -26.05 -18.11
N THR A 352 12.59 -26.14 -17.07
CA THR A 352 12.04 -27.41 -16.60
C THR A 352 11.18 -28.09 -17.66
N TYR A 353 10.46 -27.31 -18.48
CA TYR A 353 9.51 -27.83 -19.46
C TYR A 353 9.99 -27.78 -20.92
N GLU A 354 11.11 -27.12 -21.22
CA GLU A 354 11.75 -27.08 -22.55
C GLU A 354 11.93 -28.46 -23.20
N PRO A 355 12.34 -29.55 -22.49
CA PRO A 355 12.46 -30.86 -23.12
C PRO A 355 11.13 -31.39 -23.67
N PHE A 356 10.02 -31.06 -23.02
CA PHE A 356 8.69 -31.49 -23.43
C PHE A 356 8.13 -30.60 -24.55
N ALA A 357 8.40 -29.29 -24.51
CA ALA A 357 8.10 -28.37 -25.62
C ALA A 357 8.80 -28.80 -26.93
N ARG A 358 10.08 -29.17 -26.83
CA ARG A 358 10.86 -29.69 -27.97
C ARG A 358 10.30 -30.99 -28.52
N ALA A 359 9.76 -31.86 -27.67
CA ALA A 359 9.11 -33.09 -28.10
C ALA A 359 7.85 -32.84 -28.93
N MET A 360 7.21 -31.67 -28.76
CA MET A 360 6.05 -31.23 -29.54
C MET A 360 6.40 -30.31 -30.72
N GLY A 361 7.70 -30.07 -30.95
CA GLY A 361 8.18 -29.23 -32.05
C GLY A 361 8.23 -27.72 -31.76
N TYR A 362 8.15 -27.33 -30.49
CA TYR A 362 8.20 -25.94 -30.03
C TYR A 362 9.46 -25.68 -29.18
N THR A 363 9.77 -24.41 -28.92
CA THR A 363 10.73 -24.00 -27.90
C THR A 363 10.09 -22.93 -27.03
N LEU A 364 10.38 -22.97 -25.73
CA LEU A 364 9.92 -21.98 -24.77
C LEU A 364 10.89 -20.80 -24.68
N MET A 365 12.05 -20.85 -25.34
CA MET A 365 13.16 -19.91 -25.18
C MET A 365 13.05 -18.67 -26.08
N VAL A 366 11.83 -18.22 -26.40
CA VAL A 366 11.56 -17.13 -27.37
C VAL A 366 10.70 -16.05 -26.73
N THR A 367 11.05 -14.79 -26.99
CA THR A 367 10.35 -13.60 -26.45
C THR A 367 9.00 -13.38 -27.12
N VAL A 368 8.02 -12.88 -26.36
CA VAL A 368 6.66 -12.58 -26.84
C VAL A 368 6.61 -11.36 -27.73
N PRO A 369 6.15 -11.45 -28.99
CA PRO A 369 5.82 -10.27 -29.75
C PRO A 369 4.48 -9.67 -29.31
N GLU A 370 4.33 -8.37 -29.52
CA GLU A 370 3.08 -7.66 -29.30
C GLU A 370 2.04 -8.02 -30.37
N ASP A 371 0.78 -8.16 -29.95
CA ASP A 371 -0.35 -8.38 -30.86
C ASP A 371 -0.66 -7.11 -31.67
N PRO A 372 -0.51 -7.13 -33.01
CA PRO A 372 -0.74 -5.95 -33.84
C PRO A 372 -2.17 -5.40 -33.75
N ALA A 373 -3.17 -6.25 -33.48
CA ALA A 373 -4.56 -5.81 -33.35
C ALA A 373 -4.79 -5.02 -32.06
N ILE A 374 -4.11 -5.41 -30.97
CA ILE A 374 -4.17 -4.69 -29.71
C ILE A 374 -3.37 -3.39 -29.81
N VAL A 375 -2.16 -3.45 -30.37
CA VAL A 375 -1.30 -2.26 -30.64
C VAL A 375 -2.02 -1.20 -31.48
N ALA A 376 -2.81 -1.61 -32.47
CA ALA A 376 -3.58 -0.67 -33.29
C ALA A 376 -4.68 0.08 -32.50
N LYS A 377 -5.20 -0.50 -31.41
CA LYS A 377 -6.23 0.11 -30.56
C LYS A 377 -5.64 0.98 -29.46
N ILE A 378 -4.63 0.46 -28.76
CA ILE A 378 -4.08 1.14 -27.59
C ILE A 378 -3.02 2.16 -28.00
N GLY A 379 -2.22 1.87 -29.03
CA GLY A 379 -1.03 2.61 -29.47
C GLY A 379 0.20 1.68 -29.51
N ALA A 380 1.33 2.14 -30.05
CA ALA A 380 2.60 1.41 -29.94
C ALA A 380 3.23 1.66 -28.57
N THR A 381 3.80 0.60 -27.97
CA THR A 381 4.57 0.72 -26.71
C THR A 381 5.59 1.85 -26.82
N PRO A 382 5.56 2.86 -25.93
CA PRO A 382 6.55 3.91 -25.93
C PRO A 382 7.93 3.30 -25.74
N VAL A 383 8.75 3.34 -26.77
CA VAL A 383 10.17 2.99 -26.62
C VAL A 383 10.71 3.97 -25.58
N LYS A 384 11.21 3.45 -24.44
CA LYS A 384 12.04 4.22 -23.50
C LYS A 384 13.20 4.80 -24.32
N LYS A 385 13.01 5.99 -24.86
CA LYS A 385 14.07 6.81 -25.42
C LYS A 385 14.91 7.21 -24.22
N ALA A 386 16.19 6.82 -24.23
CA ALA A 386 17.18 7.52 -23.42
C ALA A 386 16.93 9.02 -23.57
N ALA A 387 16.87 9.74 -22.44
CA ALA A 387 16.54 11.16 -22.38
C ALA A 387 17.29 11.93 -23.48
N VAL A 388 16.55 12.49 -24.42
CA VAL A 388 17.07 13.46 -25.38
C VAL A 388 17.02 14.81 -24.66
N PRO A 389 18.15 15.51 -24.48
CA PRO A 389 18.15 16.80 -23.79
C PRO A 389 17.32 17.82 -24.57
N ALA A 390 16.66 18.72 -23.84
CA ALA A 390 15.74 19.73 -24.36
C ALA A 390 16.34 20.57 -25.51
N PRO A 391 15.52 21.02 -26.49
CA PRO A 391 16.03 21.79 -27.62
C PRO A 391 16.52 23.17 -27.17
N ALA A 392 17.78 23.47 -27.51
CA ALA A 392 18.37 24.79 -27.31
C ALA A 392 17.70 25.86 -28.21
N PRO A 393 17.62 27.13 -27.76
CA PRO A 393 17.04 28.21 -28.56
C PRO A 393 17.85 28.49 -29.83
N ALA A 394 17.16 28.91 -30.89
CA ALA A 394 17.69 29.03 -32.24
C ALA A 394 18.97 29.91 -32.34
N PRO A 395 19.99 29.49 -33.11
CA PRO A 395 21.24 30.23 -33.22
C PRO A 395 21.18 31.37 -34.25
N ALA A 396 21.84 32.49 -33.92
CA ALA A 396 22.15 33.58 -34.84
C ALA A 396 23.20 33.15 -35.90
N PRO A 397 23.29 33.81 -37.07
CA PRO A 397 24.12 33.35 -38.17
C PRO A 397 25.63 33.41 -37.87
N ALA A 398 26.35 32.37 -38.29
CA ALA A 398 27.74 32.09 -37.96
C ALA A 398 28.77 33.00 -38.68
N PRO A 399 29.90 33.35 -38.03
CA PRO A 399 31.12 33.78 -38.70
C PRO A 399 32.03 32.58 -39.07
N ALA A 400 32.87 32.79 -40.08
CA ALA A 400 33.69 31.79 -40.79
C ALA A 400 34.75 31.06 -39.91
N PRO A 401 35.18 29.84 -40.30
CA PRO A 401 36.00 28.98 -39.44
C PRO A 401 37.50 29.33 -39.47
N ALA A 402 38.14 29.26 -38.30
CA ALA A 402 39.59 29.22 -38.15
C ALA A 402 40.05 27.74 -37.96
N PRO A 403 41.30 27.39 -38.35
CA PRO A 403 41.71 26.00 -38.54
C PRO A 403 41.95 25.25 -37.22
N VAL A 404 41.55 23.99 -37.21
CA VAL A 404 41.57 23.04 -36.08
C VAL A 404 42.96 22.42 -35.90
N ALA A 405 43.49 22.44 -34.67
CA ALA A 405 44.62 21.60 -34.25
C ALA A 405 44.10 20.22 -33.77
N PRO A 406 44.84 19.12 -33.99
CA PRO A 406 44.34 17.77 -33.72
C PRO A 406 44.26 17.46 -32.22
N ALA A 407 43.18 16.78 -31.82
CA ALA A 407 42.86 16.37 -30.46
C ALA A 407 43.76 15.22 -29.95
N PRO A 408 44.06 15.14 -28.63
CA PRO A 408 44.82 14.05 -28.04
C PRO A 408 43.95 12.78 -27.84
N ALA A 409 44.60 11.62 -27.84
CA ALA A 409 43.98 10.30 -27.79
C ALA A 409 43.30 9.97 -26.43
N PRO A 410 42.25 9.12 -26.42
CA PRO A 410 41.47 8.81 -25.22
C PRO A 410 42.22 7.87 -24.26
N ALA A 411 42.04 8.11 -22.96
CA ALA A 411 42.55 7.28 -21.87
C ALA A 411 41.69 6.01 -21.67
N PRO A 412 42.27 4.90 -21.17
CA PRO A 412 41.58 3.62 -21.04
C PRO A 412 40.56 3.59 -19.88
N VAL A 413 39.47 2.85 -20.09
CA VAL A 413 38.37 2.63 -19.14
C VAL A 413 38.84 1.71 -18.00
N VAL A 414 38.75 2.19 -16.77
CA VAL A 414 39.02 1.42 -15.53
C VAL A 414 37.70 0.80 -15.06
N ALA A 415 37.70 -0.51 -14.76
CA ALA A 415 36.54 -1.21 -14.22
C ALA A 415 36.20 -0.71 -12.79
N ALA A 416 34.91 -0.55 -12.48
CA ALA A 416 34.45 -0.16 -11.15
C ALA A 416 34.89 -1.19 -10.09
N PRO A 417 35.40 -0.75 -8.91
CA PRO A 417 35.79 -1.66 -7.84
C PRO A 417 34.58 -2.41 -7.28
N LYS A 418 34.79 -3.65 -6.82
CA LYS A 418 33.77 -4.44 -6.11
C LYS A 418 33.48 -3.81 -4.75
N ALA A 419 32.20 -3.67 -4.39
CA ALA A 419 31.77 -3.20 -3.07
C ALA A 419 32.33 -4.11 -1.96
N VAL A 420 32.82 -3.51 -0.88
CA VAL A 420 33.31 -4.22 0.31
C VAL A 420 32.11 -4.59 1.18
N GLU A 421 32.00 -5.86 1.54
CA GLU A 421 30.99 -6.39 2.45
C GLU A 421 31.58 -6.54 3.86
N TYR A 422 30.87 -6.02 4.85
CA TYR A 422 31.19 -6.05 6.28
C TYR A 422 30.30 -7.08 7.00
N PRO A 423 30.58 -7.42 8.27
CA PRO A 423 29.73 -8.33 9.03
C PRO A 423 28.25 -7.94 9.02
N LEU A 424 27.36 -8.94 9.05
CA LEU A 424 25.91 -8.79 8.93
C LEU A 424 25.42 -8.33 7.54
N GLY A 425 26.23 -8.50 6.49
CA GLY A 425 25.85 -8.21 5.11
C GLY A 425 25.87 -6.71 4.75
N VAL A 426 26.43 -5.86 5.62
CA VAL A 426 26.50 -4.42 5.40
C VAL A 426 27.47 -4.12 4.26
N THR A 427 27.03 -3.36 3.25
CA THR A 427 27.88 -2.97 2.12
C THR A 427 28.38 -1.53 2.26
N GLU A 428 29.62 -1.24 1.87
CA GLU A 428 30.17 0.12 1.92
C GLU A 428 29.45 1.08 0.94
N ILE A 429 29.01 2.24 1.43
CA ILE A 429 28.53 3.35 0.59
C ILE A 429 29.66 4.37 0.44
N VAL A 430 30.16 4.54 -0.78
CA VAL A 430 31.22 5.51 -1.10
C VAL A 430 30.60 6.86 -1.40
N LYS A 431 30.79 7.83 -0.50
CA LYS A 431 30.26 9.20 -0.63
C LYS A 431 31.22 10.12 -1.37
N ASN A 432 32.52 9.92 -1.19
CA ASN A 432 33.57 10.64 -1.92
C ASN A 432 34.83 9.76 -2.03
N ASP A 433 35.46 9.70 -3.20
CA ASP A 433 36.66 8.91 -3.47
C ASP A 433 37.83 9.71 -4.09
N ALA A 434 37.78 11.05 -4.00
CA ALA A 434 38.81 11.94 -4.55
C ALA A 434 40.22 11.74 -3.95
N GLY A 435 40.35 11.00 -2.85
CA GLY A 435 41.62 10.62 -2.23
C GLY A 435 42.30 11.77 -1.46
N THR A 436 41.53 12.77 -1.04
CA THR A 436 42.05 13.93 -0.30
C THR A 436 42.39 13.55 1.14
N ALA A 437 43.62 13.79 1.56
CA ALA A 437 44.10 13.41 2.90
C ALA A 437 43.66 14.38 4.02
N GLU A 438 43.26 15.61 3.69
CA GLU A 438 42.80 16.64 4.62
C GLU A 438 41.54 17.32 4.07
N PHE A 439 40.42 17.21 4.78
CA PHE A 439 39.14 17.74 4.35
C PHE A 439 38.20 17.98 5.54
N ASP A 440 37.20 18.83 5.32
CA ASP A 440 36.07 18.98 6.23
C ASP A 440 34.93 18.05 5.81
N LEU A 441 34.37 17.35 6.79
CA LEU A 441 33.19 16.50 6.65
C LEU A 441 32.05 17.07 7.49
N PHE A 442 30.87 17.15 6.90
CA PHE A 442 29.70 17.78 7.51
C PHE A 442 28.65 16.71 7.84
N ILE A 443 28.42 16.48 9.13
CA ILE A 443 27.30 15.68 9.60
C ILE A 443 26.12 16.63 9.81
N VAL A 444 25.19 16.63 8.86
CA VAL A 444 23.92 17.35 8.98
C VAL A 444 22.95 16.44 9.71
N HIS A 445 22.25 16.96 10.71
CA HIS A 445 21.28 16.14 11.43
C HIS A 445 20.02 16.89 11.86
N SER A 446 18.94 16.12 11.96
CA SER A 446 17.67 16.51 12.57
C SER A 446 17.19 15.42 13.53
N ASN A 447 16.18 15.73 14.32
CA ASN A 447 15.48 14.79 15.19
C ASN A 447 14.08 15.36 15.48
N ASP A 448 13.11 14.50 15.77
CA ASP A 448 11.78 14.89 16.24
C ASP A 448 11.11 15.93 15.31
N VAL A 449 11.28 15.74 13.99
CA VAL A 449 10.69 16.62 12.99
C VAL A 449 9.17 16.53 13.02
N HIS A 450 8.64 15.38 13.42
CA HIS A 450 7.22 15.10 13.59
C HIS A 450 6.37 15.61 12.42
N ALA A 451 6.79 15.33 11.19
CA ALA A 451 6.11 15.72 9.97
C ALA A 451 5.83 17.24 9.81
N ARG A 452 6.66 18.14 10.36
CA ARG A 452 6.59 19.60 10.08
C ARG A 452 7.11 19.89 8.66
N ILE A 453 6.33 19.44 7.68
CA ILE A 453 6.69 19.40 6.26
C ILE A 453 6.75 20.80 5.67
N VAL A 454 5.83 21.69 6.08
CA VAL A 454 5.77 23.08 5.62
C VAL A 454 6.04 24.07 6.76
N PRO A 455 6.52 25.29 6.46
CA PRO A 455 6.77 26.30 7.50
C PRO A 455 5.55 26.65 8.38
N ALA A 456 4.34 26.50 7.83
CA ALA A 456 3.09 26.74 8.55
C ALA A 456 2.90 25.79 9.76
N ASP A 457 3.61 24.64 9.77
CA ASP A 457 3.52 23.65 10.85
C ASP A 457 4.46 23.97 12.04
N GLY A 458 5.24 25.06 11.97
CA GLY A 458 6.05 25.56 13.10
C GLY A 458 7.56 25.28 13.04
N GLY A 459 8.12 25.04 11.84
CA GLY A 459 9.55 24.84 11.58
C GLY A 459 10.00 25.50 10.27
N MET A 460 11.17 25.11 9.73
CA MET A 460 11.63 25.63 8.42
C MET A 460 11.00 24.93 7.21
N GLY A 461 10.46 23.72 7.39
CA GLY A 461 9.89 22.88 6.33
C GLY A 461 10.93 22.18 5.43
N TYR A 462 10.53 21.06 4.83
CA TYR A 462 11.43 20.22 4.01
C TYR A 462 11.86 20.89 2.70
N SER A 463 11.05 21.80 2.16
CA SER A 463 11.38 22.50 0.90
C SER A 463 12.59 23.42 1.04
N LYS A 464 12.66 24.20 2.13
CA LYS A 464 13.85 25.03 2.41
C LYS A 464 15.03 24.20 2.85
N LEU A 465 14.80 23.14 3.62
CA LEU A 465 15.85 22.19 3.98
C LEU A 465 16.48 21.58 2.71
N SER A 466 15.68 21.15 1.75
CA SER A 466 16.17 20.60 0.48
C SER A 466 17.05 21.61 -0.27
N THR A 467 16.65 22.88 -0.35
CA THR A 467 17.51 23.93 -0.91
C THR A 467 18.84 24.04 -0.17
N MET A 468 18.84 24.03 1.16
CA MET A 468 20.06 24.09 1.96
C MET A 468 20.97 22.87 1.72
N LEU A 469 20.40 21.67 1.66
CA LEU A 469 21.14 20.43 1.38
C LEU A 469 21.73 20.43 -0.03
N LYS A 470 20.96 20.88 -1.03
CA LYS A 470 21.44 21.05 -2.42
C LYS A 470 22.58 22.08 -2.48
N MET A 471 22.48 23.18 -1.75
CA MET A 471 23.57 24.17 -1.64
C MET A 471 24.82 23.56 -0.99
N GLY A 472 24.67 22.81 0.10
CA GLY A 472 25.78 22.12 0.76
C GLY A 472 26.48 21.10 -0.16
N ARG A 473 25.70 20.25 -0.83
CA ARG A 473 26.20 19.26 -1.80
C ARG A 473 26.87 19.90 -3.02
N ALA A 474 26.44 21.09 -3.44
CA ALA A 474 27.10 21.83 -4.50
C ALA A 474 28.50 22.36 -4.10
N LEU A 475 28.78 22.47 -2.80
CA LEU A 475 30.07 22.92 -2.27
C LEU A 475 31.00 21.74 -1.97
N THR A 476 30.46 20.60 -1.54
CA THR A 476 31.26 19.42 -1.17
C THR A 476 30.45 18.13 -1.20
N ASP A 477 31.12 17.04 -1.59
CA ASP A 477 30.58 15.68 -1.47
C ASP A 477 30.85 15.07 -0.07
N ASN A 478 31.57 15.78 0.81
CA ASN A 478 31.83 15.35 2.18
C ASN A 478 30.68 15.75 3.12
N ILE A 479 29.49 15.20 2.86
CA ILE A 479 28.29 15.46 3.65
C ILE A 479 27.58 14.14 3.97
N LEU A 480 27.14 14.01 5.22
CA LEU A 480 26.33 12.90 5.71
C LEU A 480 25.08 13.48 6.38
N VAL A 481 23.89 13.06 5.96
CA VAL A 481 22.62 13.61 6.42
C VAL A 481 21.87 12.55 7.23
N LEU A 482 21.63 12.83 8.51
CA LEU A 482 21.09 11.87 9.47
C LEU A 482 19.81 12.38 10.13
N ASP A 483 18.87 11.50 10.44
CA ASP A 483 17.73 11.84 11.30
C ASP A 483 17.66 10.90 12.52
N ALA A 484 17.50 11.47 13.71
CA ALA A 484 17.45 10.72 14.95
C ALA A 484 16.04 10.27 15.34
N GLY A 485 15.08 10.21 14.40
CA GLY A 485 13.78 9.57 14.57
C GLY A 485 12.63 10.51 14.90
N ASP A 486 11.42 9.95 14.98
CA ASP A 486 10.14 10.65 15.13
C ASP A 486 9.86 11.61 13.97
N VAL A 487 9.95 11.08 12.76
CA VAL A 487 9.79 11.84 11.51
C VAL A 487 8.41 11.65 10.91
N THR A 488 7.83 10.45 11.00
CA THR A 488 6.67 10.01 10.19
C THR A 488 5.29 10.38 10.77
N HIS A 489 5.23 10.96 11.96
CA HIS A 489 3.97 11.29 12.64
C HIS A 489 3.99 12.69 13.22
N GLY A 490 2.87 13.42 13.11
CA GLY A 490 2.66 14.67 13.86
C GLY A 490 1.94 15.79 13.12
N THR A 491 1.64 15.63 11.83
CA THR A 491 0.77 16.53 11.05
C THR A 491 -0.17 15.72 10.17
N ASN A 492 -1.33 16.27 9.82
CA ASN A 492 -2.34 15.55 9.02
C ASN A 492 -1.79 15.08 7.66
N LEU A 493 -0.86 15.83 7.07
CA LEU A 493 -0.26 15.50 5.79
C LEU A 493 0.60 14.22 5.86
N ALA A 494 1.19 13.90 7.01
CA ALA A 494 1.82 12.59 7.20
C ALA A 494 0.87 11.55 7.76
N ASN A 495 0.02 11.94 8.72
CA ASN A 495 -0.84 11.01 9.47
C ASN A 495 -1.88 10.33 8.58
N MET A 496 -2.50 11.07 7.66
CA MET A 496 -3.52 10.53 6.75
C MET A 496 -2.95 9.60 5.66
N PHE A 497 -1.62 9.54 5.55
CA PHE A 497 -0.88 8.70 4.61
C PHE A 497 0.13 7.81 5.34
N GLU A 498 -0.10 7.55 6.63
CA GLU A 498 0.64 6.57 7.42
C GLU A 498 2.17 6.73 7.29
N GLY A 499 2.63 7.99 7.29
CA GLY A 499 4.05 8.33 7.20
C GLY A 499 4.69 8.30 5.81
N GLU A 500 3.99 7.82 4.77
CA GLU A 500 4.53 7.67 3.41
C GLU A 500 5.10 8.98 2.87
N THR A 501 4.36 10.08 3.07
CA THR A 501 4.78 11.41 2.61
C THR A 501 6.14 11.81 3.16
N VAL A 502 6.42 11.46 4.42
CA VAL A 502 7.72 11.76 5.03
C VAL A 502 8.80 10.82 4.50
N GLY A 503 8.51 9.52 4.36
CA GLY A 503 9.47 8.56 3.80
C GLY A 503 9.99 8.97 2.42
N VAL A 504 9.08 9.37 1.52
CA VAL A 504 9.44 9.88 0.18
C VAL A 504 10.25 11.18 0.26
N LEU A 505 9.93 12.07 1.20
CA LEU A 505 10.68 13.31 1.40
C LEU A 505 12.08 13.06 1.93
N LEU A 506 12.28 12.13 2.88
CA LEU A 506 13.61 11.77 3.37
C LEU A 506 14.52 11.29 2.23
N ASP A 507 13.99 10.42 1.36
CA ASP A 507 14.70 9.98 0.17
C ASP A 507 14.97 11.13 -0.81
N THR A 508 13.95 11.93 -1.12
CA THR A 508 14.06 13.09 -2.04
C THR A 508 15.11 14.09 -1.57
N LEU A 509 15.21 14.30 -0.26
CA LEU A 509 16.21 15.17 0.36
C LEU A 509 17.58 14.50 0.47
N GLY A 510 17.69 13.21 0.20
CA GLY A 510 18.92 12.42 0.26
C GLY A 510 19.43 12.22 1.68
N TYR A 511 18.54 11.92 2.63
CA TYR A 511 18.97 11.42 3.93
C TYR A 511 19.71 10.11 3.76
N ASP A 512 20.83 9.96 4.48
CA ASP A 512 21.68 8.78 4.42
C ASP A 512 21.21 7.70 5.40
N ALA A 513 20.79 8.10 6.60
CA ALA A 513 20.22 7.19 7.58
C ALA A 513 19.24 7.86 8.54
N VAL A 514 18.29 7.06 9.03
CA VAL A 514 17.35 7.42 10.09
C VAL A 514 17.34 6.33 11.17
N ALA A 515 17.35 6.71 12.44
CA ALA A 515 17.00 5.78 13.52
C ALA A 515 15.50 5.89 13.79
N PRO A 516 14.73 4.79 13.84
CA PRO A 516 13.31 4.87 14.11
C PRO A 516 13.08 5.29 15.56
N GLY A 517 12.25 6.31 15.75
CA GLY A 517 11.77 6.77 17.05
C GLY A 517 10.45 6.10 17.45
N ASN A 518 9.94 6.39 18.64
CA ASN A 518 8.73 5.72 19.13
C ASN A 518 7.49 6.05 18.28
N HIS A 519 7.40 7.26 17.74
CA HIS A 519 6.28 7.67 16.91
C HIS A 519 6.36 7.13 15.49
N ASP A 520 7.51 6.63 15.04
CA ASP A 520 7.62 5.95 13.75
C ASP A 520 6.93 4.57 13.73
N PHE A 521 6.62 4.01 14.90
CA PHE A 521 5.81 2.81 15.06
C PHE A 521 4.30 3.09 15.15
N ASN A 522 3.85 4.35 15.05
CA ASN A 522 2.43 4.69 15.26
C ASN A 522 1.45 4.03 14.28
N TYR A 523 1.92 3.61 13.10
CA TYR A 523 1.11 2.91 12.09
C TYR A 523 1.37 1.40 12.05
N GLY A 524 2.04 0.86 13.08
CA GLY A 524 2.42 -0.54 13.17
C GLY A 524 3.86 -0.81 12.72
N ALA A 525 4.49 -1.79 13.37
CA ALA A 525 5.85 -2.22 13.05
C ALA A 525 5.96 -2.73 11.60
N ASP A 526 4.96 -3.45 11.11
CA ASP A 526 4.94 -3.97 9.74
C ASP A 526 5.03 -2.84 8.70
N ARG A 527 4.30 -1.74 8.91
CA ARG A 527 4.33 -0.58 8.01
C ARG A 527 5.71 0.07 7.96
N LEU A 528 6.36 0.21 9.12
CA LEU A 528 7.71 0.77 9.19
C LEU A 528 8.76 -0.18 8.59
N ILE A 529 8.63 -1.49 8.82
CA ILE A 529 9.50 -2.53 8.22
C ILE A 529 9.35 -2.53 6.70
N GLU A 530 8.12 -2.42 6.20
CA GLU A 530 7.83 -2.30 4.78
C GLU A 530 8.51 -1.05 4.21
N ALA A 531 8.31 0.12 4.81
CA ALA A 531 8.95 1.37 4.37
C ALA A 531 10.49 1.27 4.39
N ALA A 532 11.07 0.65 5.41
CA ALA A 532 12.51 0.43 5.51
C ALA A 532 13.04 -0.48 4.40
N LYS A 533 12.33 -1.56 4.06
CA LYS A 533 12.67 -2.45 2.94
C LYS A 533 12.58 -1.74 1.61
N PHE A 534 11.54 -0.93 1.39
CA PHE A 534 11.42 -0.11 0.18
C PHE A 534 12.57 0.90 0.06
N ALA A 535 12.90 1.60 1.16
CA ALA A 535 14.04 2.51 1.16
C ALA A 535 15.35 1.78 0.80
N GLU A 536 15.58 0.60 1.38
CA GLU A 536 16.76 -0.20 1.10
C GLU A 536 16.82 -0.76 -0.33
N GLU A 537 15.69 -1.14 -0.91
CA GLU A 537 15.63 -1.71 -2.26
C GLU A 537 15.79 -0.65 -3.36
N TYR A 538 15.21 0.53 -3.16
CA TYR A 538 15.10 1.55 -4.21
C TYR A 538 16.04 2.74 -4.01
N THR A 539 16.65 2.89 -2.83
CA THR A 539 17.40 4.09 -2.46
C THR A 539 18.59 3.80 -1.54
N ASP A 540 19.41 4.82 -1.26
CA ASP A 540 20.56 4.72 -0.35
C ASP A 540 20.18 5.00 1.13
N LEU A 541 18.92 5.37 1.41
CA LEU A 541 18.44 5.66 2.75
C LEU A 541 18.40 4.38 3.60
N LYS A 542 19.03 4.41 4.78
CA LYS A 542 19.03 3.29 5.72
C LYS A 542 18.22 3.58 6.97
N VAL A 543 17.32 2.67 7.33
CA VAL A 543 16.66 2.65 8.64
C VAL A 543 17.49 1.78 9.58
N LEU A 544 18.05 2.37 10.63
CA LEU A 544 19.07 1.73 11.47
C LEU A 544 18.58 1.55 12.90
N SER A 545 18.64 0.31 13.40
CA SER A 545 18.46 0.04 14.84
C SER A 545 19.07 -1.30 15.22
N ALA A 546 19.95 -1.29 16.24
CA ALA A 546 20.60 -2.50 16.72
C ALA A 546 19.80 -3.24 17.79
N ASN A 547 18.81 -2.61 18.43
CA ASN A 547 18.17 -3.14 19.65
C ASN A 547 16.67 -3.41 19.50
N VAL A 548 16.15 -3.42 18.26
CA VAL A 548 14.76 -3.78 17.96
C VAL A 548 14.73 -5.17 17.35
N LEU A 549 14.04 -6.07 18.03
CA LEU A 549 14.05 -7.50 17.76
C LEU A 549 12.64 -8.02 17.49
N ASP A 550 12.52 -9.05 16.65
CA ASP A 550 11.30 -9.84 16.53
C ASP A 550 11.12 -10.80 17.72
N GLU A 551 10.00 -11.54 17.71
CA GLU A 551 9.66 -12.54 18.74
C GLU A 551 10.70 -13.67 18.89
N ASN A 552 11.54 -13.90 17.88
CA ASN A 552 12.58 -14.91 17.87
C ASN A 552 13.96 -14.35 18.25
N GLY A 553 14.05 -13.04 18.50
CA GLY A 553 15.29 -12.34 18.82
C GLY A 553 16.13 -11.94 17.60
N TYR A 554 15.58 -11.98 16.38
CA TYR A 554 16.26 -11.47 15.18
C TYR A 554 16.11 -9.96 15.07
N LEU A 555 17.14 -9.29 14.54
CA LEU A 555 17.12 -7.87 14.25
C LEU A 555 16.05 -7.54 13.19
N LEU A 556 15.19 -6.57 13.49
CA LEU A 556 14.21 -6.07 12.50
C LEU A 556 14.82 -5.09 11.50
N PHE A 557 15.85 -4.37 11.92
CA PHE A 557 16.52 -3.35 11.11
C PHE A 557 18.02 -3.65 11.04
N GLN A 558 18.68 -3.08 10.02
CA GLN A 558 20.13 -3.14 9.94
C GLN A 558 20.72 -2.40 11.16
N PRO A 559 21.68 -2.98 11.90
CA PRO A 559 22.18 -2.36 13.13
C PRO A 559 23.11 -1.16 12.89
N TYR A 560 23.84 -1.17 11.76
CA TYR A 560 24.75 -0.10 11.38
C TYR A 560 24.96 -0.02 9.87
N GLN A 561 25.40 1.14 9.36
CA GLN A 561 25.80 1.35 7.97
C GLN A 561 27.20 2.00 7.91
N VAL A 562 28.01 1.63 6.92
CA VAL A 562 29.35 2.19 6.69
C VAL A 562 29.36 3.16 5.51
N TYR A 563 29.93 4.34 5.72
CA TYR A 563 30.11 5.38 4.71
C TYR A 563 31.59 5.73 4.55
N ASN A 564 32.06 5.86 3.32
CA ASN A 564 33.46 6.13 2.97
C ASN A 564 33.63 7.52 2.34
N PHE A 565 34.52 8.32 2.95
CA PHE A 565 34.90 9.65 2.50
C PHE A 565 36.41 9.73 2.33
N ASN A 566 36.90 9.71 1.09
CA ASN A 566 38.33 9.78 0.77
C ASN A 566 39.19 8.72 1.49
N GLY A 567 38.62 7.53 1.73
CA GLY A 567 39.25 6.46 2.49
C GLY A 567 39.09 6.55 4.01
N PHE A 568 38.52 7.65 4.54
CA PHE A 568 38.10 7.77 5.93
C PHE A 568 36.70 7.19 6.09
N LYS A 569 36.56 6.18 6.95
CA LYS A 569 35.33 5.40 7.07
C LYS A 569 34.60 5.74 8.35
N ILE A 570 33.29 5.95 8.23
CA ILE A 570 32.38 6.18 9.35
C ILE A 570 31.39 5.03 9.42
N ALA A 571 31.18 4.46 10.60
CA ALA A 571 29.98 3.67 10.86
C ALA A 571 28.95 4.51 11.60
N VAL A 572 27.71 4.45 11.13
CA VAL A 572 26.53 4.96 11.84
C VAL A 572 25.81 3.76 12.45
N VAL A 573 25.69 3.71 13.77
CA VAL A 573 25.04 2.65 14.54
C VAL A 573 23.71 3.16 15.08
N GLY A 574 22.61 2.47 14.79
CA GLY A 574 21.27 2.88 15.21
C GLY A 574 20.88 2.36 16.59
N LEU A 575 20.19 3.16 17.41
CA LEU A 575 19.56 2.73 18.66
C LEU A 575 18.17 3.36 18.83
N THR A 576 17.18 2.57 19.22
CA THR A 576 15.79 3.01 19.44
C THR A 576 15.41 2.88 20.92
N THR A 577 14.71 3.88 21.46
CA THR A 577 14.28 3.84 22.87
C THR A 577 13.37 2.63 23.17
N PRO A 578 13.63 1.87 24.24
CA PRO A 578 12.72 0.83 24.71
C PRO A 578 11.39 1.38 25.24
N ASP A 579 11.31 2.69 25.50
CA ASP A 579 10.07 3.36 25.87
C ASP A 579 9.00 3.23 24.79
N THR A 580 9.40 2.96 23.53
CA THR A 580 8.49 2.72 22.41
C THR A 580 7.38 1.74 22.76
N ALA A 581 7.68 0.66 23.51
CA ALA A 581 6.67 -0.32 23.95
C ALA A 581 5.52 0.26 24.78
N THR A 582 5.70 1.45 25.35
CA THR A 582 4.71 2.19 26.14
C THR A 582 4.32 3.55 25.55
N LYS A 583 5.09 4.05 24.58
CA LYS A 583 4.92 5.36 23.94
C LYS A 583 4.19 5.31 22.60
N THR A 584 4.01 4.11 22.05
CA THR A 584 3.03 3.85 21.00
C THR A 584 1.96 2.89 21.51
N HIS A 585 0.90 2.73 20.73
CA HIS A 585 -0.18 1.81 21.08
C HIS A 585 0.35 0.36 21.12
N PRO A 586 0.11 -0.45 22.17
CA PRO A 586 0.71 -1.77 22.30
C PRO A 586 0.49 -2.72 21.12
N LYS A 587 -0.65 -2.61 20.43
CA LYS A 587 -0.93 -3.39 19.21
C LYS A 587 0.01 -3.06 18.04
N ASN A 588 0.54 -1.85 17.98
CA ASN A 588 1.43 -1.43 16.89
C ASN A 588 2.79 -2.14 16.96
N VAL A 589 3.15 -2.66 18.13
CA VAL A 589 4.43 -3.30 18.41
C VAL A 589 4.23 -4.71 18.96
N GLU A 590 3.10 -5.34 18.63
CA GLU A 590 2.84 -6.72 19.01
C GLU A 590 3.91 -7.63 18.38
N GLY A 591 4.47 -8.55 19.18
CA GLY A 591 5.55 -9.43 18.74
C GLY A 591 6.93 -8.77 18.62
N ILE A 592 7.06 -7.46 18.91
CA ILE A 592 8.33 -6.74 18.85
C ILE A 592 8.92 -6.57 20.25
N THR A 593 10.21 -6.83 20.37
CA THR A 593 10.99 -6.59 21.59
C THR A 593 11.95 -5.43 21.39
N PHE A 594 11.84 -4.42 22.24
CA PHE A 594 12.83 -3.37 22.37
C PHE A 594 13.77 -3.72 23.52
N ALA A 595 14.99 -4.16 23.20
CA ALA A 595 15.97 -4.56 24.19
C ALA A 595 16.30 -3.37 25.12
N ASN A 596 16.13 -3.57 26.42
CA ASN A 596 16.28 -2.52 27.44
C ASN A 596 17.59 -2.65 28.20
N GLU A 597 17.72 -3.60 29.13
CA GLU A 597 19.02 -3.81 29.81
C GLU A 597 20.08 -4.36 28.83
N GLU A 598 19.64 -5.15 27.85
CA GLU A 598 20.47 -5.76 26.82
C GLU A 598 20.99 -4.74 25.79
N ILE A 599 20.40 -3.53 25.73
CA ILE A 599 20.83 -2.46 24.81
C ILE A 599 22.32 -2.14 24.96
N PHE A 600 22.85 -2.21 26.19
CA PHE A 600 24.24 -1.91 26.46
C PHE A 600 25.16 -2.95 25.84
N GLU A 601 24.80 -4.23 25.92
CA GLU A 601 25.59 -5.32 25.35
C GLU A 601 25.47 -5.32 23.82
N ILE A 602 24.25 -5.23 23.29
CA ILE A 602 23.96 -5.24 21.86
C ILE A 602 24.59 -4.03 21.16
N GLY A 603 24.45 -2.83 21.74
CA GLY A 603 25.07 -1.63 21.21
C GLY A 603 26.60 -1.69 21.27
N GLN A 604 27.19 -2.23 22.34
CA GLN A 604 28.63 -2.45 22.41
C GLN A 604 29.10 -3.44 21.34
N MET A 605 28.38 -4.54 21.12
CA MET A 605 28.70 -5.53 20.08
C MET A 605 28.64 -4.92 18.67
N ALA A 606 27.63 -4.12 18.36
CA ALA A 606 27.52 -3.44 17.08
C ALA A 606 28.70 -2.48 16.83
N ILE A 607 29.08 -1.71 17.86
CA ILE A 607 30.24 -0.81 17.78
C ILE A 607 31.54 -1.59 17.65
N ASP A 608 31.78 -2.62 18.46
CA ASP A 608 33.00 -3.42 18.42
C ASP A 608 33.18 -4.14 17.07
N MET A 609 32.07 -4.53 16.44
CA MET A 609 32.05 -5.10 15.11
C MET A 609 32.41 -4.08 14.04
N ALA A 610 31.78 -2.90 14.05
CA ALA A 610 32.04 -1.84 13.08
C ALA A 610 33.47 -1.27 13.22
N LYS A 611 33.93 -1.06 14.45
CA LYS A 611 35.21 -0.42 14.81
C LYS A 611 36.45 -1.14 14.28
N GLN A 612 36.34 -2.41 13.91
CA GLN A 612 37.43 -3.15 13.27
C GLN A 612 37.75 -2.65 11.86
N TYR A 613 36.81 -1.92 11.24
CA TYR A 613 36.86 -1.59 9.82
C TYR A 613 36.70 -0.09 9.52
N VAL A 614 36.42 0.72 10.54
CA VAL A 614 36.12 2.15 10.39
C VAL A 614 36.98 3.02 11.30
N ASP A 615 37.09 4.29 10.95
CA ASP A 615 37.92 5.28 11.65
C ASP A 615 37.13 6.11 12.68
N TYR A 616 35.81 6.17 12.54
CA TYR A 616 34.92 7.00 13.37
C TYR A 616 33.55 6.32 13.57
N ILE A 617 33.02 6.40 14.78
CA ILE A 617 31.72 5.83 15.15
C ILE A 617 30.74 6.94 15.52
N ILE A 618 29.64 7.00 14.77
CA ILE A 618 28.46 7.78 15.11
C ILE A 618 27.40 6.83 15.66
N VAL A 619 26.85 7.11 16.83
CA VAL A 619 25.59 6.51 17.27
C VAL A 619 24.46 7.47 16.89
N LEU A 620 23.52 6.97 16.09
CA LEU A 620 22.27 7.63 15.74
C LEU A 620 21.19 7.04 16.65
N GLY A 621 20.86 7.76 17.71
CA GLY A 621 19.96 7.27 18.75
C GLY A 621 18.65 8.06 18.80
N HIS A 622 17.57 7.36 19.10
CA HIS A 622 16.34 7.96 19.58
C HIS A 622 16.13 7.54 21.04
N ILE A 623 17.00 8.01 21.95
CA ILE A 623 17.02 7.58 23.37
C ILE A 623 16.52 8.68 24.29
N GLY A 624 16.98 9.92 24.09
CA GLY A 624 16.59 11.07 24.90
C GLY A 624 17.25 11.16 26.27
N MET A 625 17.00 12.29 26.92
CA MET A 625 17.61 12.66 28.20
C MET A 625 16.62 12.65 29.39
N ASP A 626 15.37 12.26 29.18
CA ASP A 626 14.34 12.31 30.20
C ASP A 626 14.45 11.14 31.19
N PRO A 627 14.72 11.39 32.48
CA PRO A 627 14.97 10.33 33.45
C PRO A 627 13.72 9.55 33.87
N ASP A 628 12.53 10.09 33.56
CA ASP A 628 11.23 9.56 33.97
C ASP A 628 10.62 8.59 32.92
N GLY A 629 11.37 8.29 31.85
CA GLY A 629 11.02 7.29 30.85
C GLY A 629 10.77 5.91 31.44
N ALA A 630 9.92 5.11 30.79
CA ALA A 630 9.49 3.80 31.31
C ALA A 630 10.64 2.80 31.44
N SER A 631 11.62 2.87 30.54
CA SER A 631 12.86 2.09 30.56
C SER A 631 13.87 2.61 31.59
N GLY A 632 13.76 3.89 31.98
CA GLY A 632 14.75 4.59 32.76
C GLY A 632 16.09 4.77 32.03
N LEU A 633 16.17 4.54 30.72
CA LEU A 633 17.36 4.82 29.92
C LEU A 633 17.43 6.29 29.55
N THR A 634 18.65 6.80 29.49
CA THR A 634 18.96 8.16 29.09
C THR A 634 20.28 8.15 28.33
N THR A 635 20.50 9.15 27.47
CA THR A 635 21.69 9.24 26.63
C THR A 635 22.99 9.27 27.43
N ASP A 636 23.01 9.90 28.62
CA ASP A 636 24.18 9.87 29.51
C ASP A 636 24.46 8.45 30.05
N LYS A 637 23.44 7.63 30.28
CA LYS A 637 23.60 6.22 30.69
C LYS A 637 24.13 5.37 29.54
N ILE A 638 23.64 5.58 28.32
CA ILE A 638 24.14 4.87 27.13
C ILE A 638 25.61 5.22 26.91
N VAL A 639 25.95 6.50 26.81
CA VAL A 639 27.32 6.96 26.55
C VAL A 639 28.29 6.57 27.66
N SER A 640 27.84 6.54 28.92
CA SER A 640 28.72 6.15 30.03
C SER A 640 29.03 4.65 30.06
N LYS A 641 28.11 3.79 29.59
CA LYS A 641 28.28 2.32 29.61
C LYS A 641 28.83 1.76 28.30
N ILE A 642 28.41 2.27 27.15
CA ILE A 642 28.88 1.86 25.83
C ILE A 642 30.13 2.66 25.47
N LYS A 643 31.21 1.97 25.12
CA LYS A 643 32.52 2.56 24.81
C LYS A 643 32.76 2.65 23.32
N GLY A 644 33.54 3.65 22.92
CA GLY A 644 34.00 3.82 21.55
C GLY A 644 33.08 4.64 20.65
N ILE A 645 32.12 5.36 21.22
CA ILE A 645 31.27 6.33 20.52
C ILE A 645 32.03 7.65 20.40
N ASP A 646 32.24 8.15 19.18
CA ASP A 646 32.89 9.45 18.96
C ASP A 646 31.85 10.59 18.93
N LEU A 647 30.74 10.38 18.22
CA LEU A 647 29.60 11.30 18.14
C LEU A 647 28.30 10.54 18.44
N PHE A 648 27.43 11.13 19.26
CA PHE A 648 26.07 10.66 19.48
C PHE A 648 25.09 11.71 18.97
N VAL A 649 24.36 11.40 17.91
CA VAL A 649 23.26 12.20 17.38
C VAL A 649 21.98 11.65 17.97
N ASP A 650 21.31 12.41 18.85
CA ASP A 650 20.18 11.93 19.65
C ASP A 650 18.87 12.69 19.35
N GLY A 651 17.74 12.15 19.83
CA GLY A 651 16.40 12.72 19.73
C GLY A 651 15.53 12.46 20.97
N HIS A 652 14.23 12.24 20.77
CA HIS A 652 13.21 11.82 21.75
C HIS A 652 12.80 12.87 22.79
N SER A 653 13.77 13.44 23.50
CA SER A 653 13.50 14.37 24.62
C SER A 653 13.26 15.83 24.20
N HIS A 654 13.34 16.13 22.90
CA HIS A 654 13.22 17.49 22.33
C HIS A 654 14.22 18.49 22.94
N THR A 655 15.36 17.99 23.44
CA THR A 655 16.38 18.77 24.11
C THR A 655 17.16 19.61 23.10
N LEU A 656 17.19 20.92 23.31
CA LEU A 656 18.00 21.82 22.49
C LEU A 656 19.44 21.93 23.01
N LEU A 657 20.40 21.32 22.30
CA LEU A 657 21.83 21.39 22.63
C LEU A 657 22.57 22.35 21.69
N LYS A 658 22.56 23.65 22.02
CA LYS A 658 23.10 24.72 21.15
C LYS A 658 24.56 24.52 20.70
N GLU A 659 25.40 23.98 21.60
CA GLU A 659 26.84 23.75 21.35
C GLU A 659 27.20 22.25 21.46
N GLY A 660 26.19 21.38 21.46
CA GLY A 660 26.35 19.99 21.89
C GLY A 660 26.67 19.86 23.40
N MET A 661 26.84 18.63 23.85
CA MET A 661 27.19 18.28 25.22
C MET A 661 28.26 17.20 25.20
N LYS A 662 29.36 17.39 25.94
CA LYS A 662 30.40 16.37 26.05
C LYS A 662 30.17 15.46 27.26
N ILE A 663 30.08 14.16 27.03
CA ILE A 663 29.96 13.14 28.07
C ILE A 663 31.15 12.18 27.93
N GLY A 664 32.11 12.27 28.85
CA GLY A 664 33.40 11.60 28.68
C GLY A 664 34.12 12.12 27.43
N ASP A 665 34.45 11.23 26.50
CA ASP A 665 35.09 11.58 25.22
C ASP A 665 34.09 11.82 24.08
N THR A 666 32.83 11.41 24.26
CA THR A 666 31.78 11.49 23.25
C THR A 666 31.13 12.87 23.21
N LEU A 667 30.95 13.42 22.00
CA LEU A 667 30.10 14.58 21.78
C LEU A 667 28.66 14.13 21.54
N VAL A 668 27.70 14.71 22.25
CA VAL A 668 26.27 14.48 22.09
C VAL A 668 25.63 15.72 21.47
N VAL A 669 24.80 15.55 20.46
CA VAL A 669 24.10 16.64 19.76
C VAL A 669 22.61 16.32 19.60
N GLN A 670 21.77 17.36 19.68
CA GLN A 670 20.31 17.30 19.51
C GLN A 670 19.79 18.69 19.11
N THR A 671 18.77 18.75 18.25
CA THR A 671 18.33 19.97 17.57
C THR A 671 17.09 20.63 18.18
N GLY A 672 16.58 20.08 19.29
CA GLY A 672 15.23 20.41 19.77
C GLY A 672 14.20 19.59 19.01
N ASP A 673 13.16 20.24 18.48
CA ASP A 673 12.01 19.60 17.82
C ASP A 673 11.60 20.33 16.53
N TYR A 674 10.75 19.68 15.75
CA TYR A 674 9.89 20.28 14.71
C TYR A 674 10.66 20.99 13.59
N LEU A 675 11.92 20.63 13.37
CA LEU A 675 12.81 21.30 12.42
C LEU A 675 12.92 22.82 12.70
N LYS A 676 12.81 23.22 13.98
CA LYS A 676 13.08 24.58 14.44
C LYS A 676 14.56 24.91 14.37
N ASN A 677 15.42 23.89 14.33
CA ASN A 677 16.85 24.01 14.05
C ASN A 677 17.30 22.87 13.14
N LEU A 678 18.31 23.13 12.31
CA LEU A 678 19.07 22.11 11.61
C LEU A 678 20.43 21.97 12.31
N GLY A 679 20.81 20.75 12.66
CA GLY A 679 22.10 20.44 13.25
C GLY A 679 23.18 20.30 12.19
N LEU A 680 24.38 20.83 12.48
CA LEU A 680 25.56 20.68 11.66
C LEU A 680 26.76 20.41 12.57
N VAL A 681 27.43 19.28 12.39
CA VAL A 681 28.71 18.97 13.03
C VAL A 681 29.78 18.89 11.96
N GLN A 682 30.68 19.88 11.95
CA GLN A 682 31.87 19.85 11.08
C GLN A 682 32.98 19.04 11.76
N LEU A 683 33.49 18.03 11.06
CA LEU A 683 34.65 17.23 11.44
C LEU A 683 35.82 17.62 10.53
N HIS A 684 36.93 18.07 11.13
CA HIS A 684 38.16 18.32 10.39
C HIS A 684 39.01 17.05 10.37
N VAL A 685 39.02 16.36 9.22
CA VAL A 685 39.74 15.09 9.02
C VAL A 685 41.10 15.36 8.42
N LYS A 686 42.15 14.80 9.03
CA LYS A 686 43.53 14.90 8.54
C LYS A 686 44.26 13.58 8.71
N ASN A 687 44.75 13.01 7.61
CA ASN A 687 45.46 11.73 7.57
C ASN A 687 44.68 10.61 8.29
N GLY A 688 43.39 10.49 7.99
CA GLY A 688 42.52 9.46 8.56
C GLY A 688 42.13 9.65 10.02
N LYS A 689 42.29 10.86 10.58
CA LYS A 689 41.91 11.17 11.97
C LYS A 689 41.14 12.48 12.07
N VAL A 690 40.14 12.51 12.94
CA VAL A 690 39.48 13.77 13.33
C VAL A 690 40.41 14.55 14.25
N THR A 691 40.69 15.80 13.89
CA THR A 691 41.57 16.70 14.65
C THR A 691 40.83 17.87 15.28
N ALA A 692 39.63 18.18 14.80
CA ALA A 692 38.72 19.15 15.40
C ALA A 692 37.26 18.82 15.06
N THR A 693 36.35 19.20 15.95
CA THR A 693 34.90 19.01 15.82
C THR A 693 34.18 20.28 16.21
N TYR A 694 33.29 20.78 15.35
CA TYR A 694 32.54 22.02 15.56
C TYR A 694 31.04 21.78 15.38
N PRO A 695 30.27 21.64 16.48
CA PRO A 695 28.81 21.58 16.40
C PRO A 695 28.21 22.99 16.28
N MET A 696 27.16 23.14 15.48
CA MET A 696 26.34 24.34 15.41
C MET A 696 24.89 23.98 15.04
N LEU A 697 23.99 24.91 15.36
CA LEU A 697 22.59 24.86 14.94
C LEU A 697 22.29 26.01 13.99
N ILE A 698 21.52 25.74 12.94
CA ILE A 698 20.95 26.74 12.04
C ILE A 698 19.46 26.89 12.38
N PRO A 699 19.04 27.99 13.02
CA PRO A 699 17.64 28.18 13.41
C PRO A 699 16.71 28.38 12.21
N ALA A 700 15.48 27.88 12.30
CA ALA A 700 14.45 28.12 11.29
C ALA A 700 14.16 29.60 11.08
N ALA A 701 14.26 30.43 12.13
CA ALA A 701 14.10 31.88 12.01
C ALA A 701 15.11 32.50 11.03
N ASP A 702 16.35 32.01 11.05
CA ASP A 702 17.42 32.45 10.15
C ASP A 702 17.19 31.96 8.72
N VAL A 703 16.60 30.78 8.55
CA VAL A 703 16.28 30.21 7.25
C VAL A 703 15.08 30.91 6.60
N LEU A 704 14.02 31.12 7.38
CA LEU A 704 12.78 31.76 6.93
C LEU A 704 12.96 33.27 6.68
N ASN A 705 13.92 33.91 7.34
CA ASN A 705 14.24 35.33 7.18
C ASN A 705 15.74 35.56 7.00
N ALA A 706 16.34 34.92 5.98
CA ALA A 706 17.78 34.98 5.72
C ALA A 706 18.35 36.41 5.63
N LYS A 707 17.60 37.35 5.03
CA LYS A 707 17.98 38.77 4.99
C LYS A 707 18.23 39.40 6.37
N ASP A 708 17.68 38.85 7.44
CA ASP A 708 17.80 39.36 8.80
C ASP A 708 18.85 38.57 9.62
N SER A 709 19.12 37.32 9.25
CA SER A 709 20.15 36.46 9.86
C SER A 709 21.56 37.06 9.76
N ALA A 710 22.28 37.06 10.88
CA ALA A 710 23.69 37.46 10.91
C ALA A 710 24.58 36.46 10.15
N LEU A 711 24.27 35.16 10.26
CA LEU A 711 24.99 34.09 9.58
C LEU A 711 24.82 34.20 8.06
N ALA A 712 23.59 34.32 7.58
CA ALA A 712 23.31 34.44 6.15
C ALA A 712 23.99 35.67 5.53
N LYS A 713 23.94 36.82 6.24
CA LYS A 713 24.63 38.06 5.81
C LYS A 713 26.14 37.89 5.63
N GLN A 714 26.80 37.12 6.50
CA GLN A 714 28.24 36.87 6.39
C GLN A 714 28.63 36.23 5.05
N TYR A 715 27.73 35.44 4.47
CA TYR A 715 27.92 34.75 3.19
C TYR A 715 27.15 35.39 2.02
N GLY A 716 26.57 36.58 2.23
CA GLY A 716 25.82 37.29 1.19
C GLY A 716 24.49 36.63 0.81
N ILE A 717 23.94 35.77 1.66
CA ILE A 717 22.67 35.08 1.45
C ILE A 717 21.54 36.00 1.95
N SER A 718 20.64 36.39 1.05
CA SER A 718 19.49 37.25 1.37
C SER A 718 18.15 36.50 1.42
N ASP A 719 18.08 35.34 0.78
CA ASP A 719 16.91 34.47 0.74
C ASP A 719 17.34 33.00 0.56
N ILE A 720 16.52 32.08 1.05
CA ILE A 720 16.64 30.65 0.81
C ILE A 720 15.34 30.24 0.10
N PRO A 721 15.34 30.10 -1.23
CA PRO A 721 14.13 29.77 -1.96
C PRO A 721 13.63 28.37 -1.60
N ASN A 722 12.34 28.14 -1.80
CA ASN A 722 11.79 26.80 -1.75
C ASN A 722 12.32 25.95 -2.91
N ASP A 723 12.41 24.64 -2.70
CA ASP A 723 12.75 23.68 -3.73
C ASP A 723 11.51 23.31 -4.55
N PRO A 724 11.47 23.62 -5.86
CA PRO A 724 10.29 23.36 -6.69
C PRO A 724 9.86 21.90 -6.73
N GLN A 725 10.80 20.95 -6.68
CA GLN A 725 10.48 19.52 -6.72
C GLN A 725 9.78 19.07 -5.44
N VAL A 726 10.24 19.58 -4.29
CA VAL A 726 9.62 19.29 -2.99
C VAL A 726 8.26 19.98 -2.89
N ASP A 727 8.15 21.24 -3.31
CA ASP A 727 6.88 21.97 -3.31
C ASP A 727 5.84 21.30 -4.23
N GLU A 728 6.24 20.76 -5.38
CA GLU A 728 5.35 20.01 -6.28
C GLU A 728 4.81 18.74 -5.61
N TYR A 729 5.69 17.94 -4.98
CA TYR A 729 5.27 16.73 -4.27
C TYR A 729 4.37 17.06 -3.07
N VAL A 730 4.73 18.04 -2.25
CA VAL A 730 3.92 18.50 -1.12
C VAL A 730 2.57 19.05 -1.59
N GLY A 731 2.54 19.76 -2.72
CA GLY A 731 1.32 20.26 -3.35
C GLY A 731 0.40 19.12 -3.81
N TYR A 732 0.97 18.09 -4.44
CA TYR A 732 0.25 16.88 -4.84
C TYR A 732 -0.35 16.16 -3.62
N MET A 733 0.44 15.88 -2.60
CA MET A 733 -0.04 15.22 -1.38
C MET A 733 -1.06 16.07 -0.62
N SER A 734 -0.93 17.39 -0.65
CA SER A 734 -1.92 18.30 -0.05
C SER A 734 -3.27 18.28 -0.79
N ALA A 735 -3.26 18.09 -2.11
CA ALA A 735 -4.48 17.91 -2.88
C ALA A 735 -5.16 16.57 -2.50
N GLN A 736 -4.38 15.49 -2.39
CA GLN A 736 -4.87 14.18 -1.93
C GLN A 736 -5.40 14.24 -0.49
N LEU A 737 -4.72 14.98 0.40
CA LEU A 737 -5.19 15.22 1.76
C LEU A 737 -6.56 15.91 1.71
N SER A 738 -6.72 16.92 0.85
CA SER A 738 -7.99 17.63 0.72
C SER A 738 -9.15 16.71 0.31
N GLU A 739 -8.89 15.73 -0.56
CA GLU A 739 -9.88 14.70 -0.92
C GLU A 739 -10.21 13.81 0.28
N LYS A 740 -9.20 13.32 1.01
CA LYS A 740 -9.41 12.56 2.27
C LYS A 740 -10.23 13.36 3.27
N LEU A 741 -9.90 14.64 3.50
CA LEU A 741 -10.62 15.51 4.44
C LEU A 741 -12.09 15.69 4.06
N ASN A 742 -12.46 15.62 2.78
CA ASN A 742 -13.85 15.69 2.34
C ASN A 742 -14.63 14.38 2.49
N THR A 743 -13.99 13.30 2.94
CA THR A 743 -14.65 12.00 3.16
C THR A 743 -15.68 12.11 4.28
N LEU A 744 -16.88 11.57 4.04
CA LEU A 744 -17.94 11.48 5.04
C LEU A 744 -17.57 10.47 6.13
N VAL A 745 -17.63 10.92 7.37
CA VAL A 745 -17.31 10.13 8.57
C VAL A 745 -18.59 9.70 9.29
N ALA A 746 -19.60 10.58 9.34
CA ALA A 746 -20.82 10.31 10.07
C ALA A 746 -22.01 11.13 9.54
N THR A 747 -23.23 10.68 9.87
CA THR A 747 -24.45 11.48 9.71
C THR A 747 -25.08 11.73 11.08
N LEU A 748 -24.91 12.95 11.60
CA LEU A 748 -25.37 13.32 12.93
C LEU A 748 -26.87 13.64 12.98
N PRO A 749 -27.61 13.17 14.00
CA PRO A 749 -29.04 13.47 14.15
C PRO A 749 -29.31 14.88 14.70
N GLU A 750 -28.31 15.51 15.33
CA GLU A 750 -28.41 16.82 15.96
C GLU A 750 -27.07 17.57 15.92
N ASN A 751 -27.09 18.87 16.23
CA ASN A 751 -25.88 19.67 16.33
C ASN A 751 -25.11 19.29 17.61
N LEU A 752 -23.79 19.12 17.51
CA LEU A 752 -22.88 18.93 18.63
C LEU A 752 -22.17 20.25 18.96
N ASP A 753 -22.40 20.76 20.17
CA ASP A 753 -21.95 22.07 20.63
C ASP A 753 -20.47 22.05 21.05
N GLY A 754 -19.62 22.66 20.22
CA GLY A 754 -18.21 22.89 20.49
C GLY A 754 -17.87 24.37 20.65
N GLU A 755 -18.88 25.22 20.88
CA GLU A 755 -18.67 26.67 20.95
C GLU A 755 -17.75 27.02 22.10
N ARG A 756 -16.75 27.87 21.83
CA ARG A 756 -15.73 28.30 22.80
C ARG A 756 -16.33 28.75 24.13
N ALA A 757 -17.45 29.47 24.10
CA ALA A 757 -18.10 29.96 25.31
C ALA A 757 -18.70 28.84 26.17
N ASN A 758 -19.13 27.74 25.54
CA ASN A 758 -19.76 26.60 26.19
C ASN A 758 -18.72 25.59 26.68
N VAL A 759 -17.83 25.11 25.78
CA VAL A 759 -16.81 24.11 26.15
C VAL A 759 -15.80 24.60 27.19
N ARG A 760 -15.76 25.91 27.46
CA ARG A 760 -14.89 26.52 28.49
C ARG A 760 -15.60 26.87 29.79
N THR A 761 -16.89 26.53 29.93
CA THR A 761 -17.70 26.86 31.11
C THR A 761 -18.67 25.75 31.55
N LYS A 762 -18.98 24.79 30.68
CA LYS A 762 -19.90 23.67 30.96
C LYS A 762 -19.59 22.46 30.08
N ALA A 763 -20.10 21.30 30.47
CA ALA A 763 -20.13 20.13 29.61
C ALA A 763 -21.14 20.32 28.46
N THR A 764 -20.75 19.91 27.25
CA THR A 764 -21.57 19.92 26.03
C THR A 764 -21.81 18.49 25.54
N ASN A 765 -22.79 18.30 24.65
CA ASN A 765 -22.99 16.99 24.00
C ASN A 765 -21.75 16.55 23.19
N LEU A 766 -21.08 17.48 22.48
CA LEU A 766 -19.82 17.19 21.78
C LEU A 766 -18.72 16.72 22.73
N SER A 767 -18.47 17.48 23.80
CA SER A 767 -17.41 17.15 24.76
C SER A 767 -17.61 15.78 25.41
N LYS A 768 -18.87 15.39 25.68
CA LYS A 768 -19.19 14.08 26.23
C LYS A 768 -18.86 12.96 25.25
N LEU A 769 -19.20 13.12 23.97
CA LEU A 769 -18.87 12.13 22.94
C LEU A 769 -17.35 11.98 22.79
N ILE A 770 -16.60 13.09 22.78
CA ILE A 770 -15.14 13.06 22.73
C ILE A 770 -14.56 12.33 23.94
N THR A 771 -15.02 12.64 25.15
CA THR A 771 -14.53 11.95 26.37
C THR A 771 -14.91 10.47 26.39
N MET A 772 -16.09 10.11 25.87
CA MET A 772 -16.49 8.71 25.74
C MET A 772 -15.64 7.97 24.70
N ALA A 773 -15.32 8.61 23.58
CA ALA A 773 -14.42 8.05 22.56
C ALA A 773 -13.03 7.77 23.15
N MET A 774 -12.47 8.75 23.88
CA MET A 774 -11.19 8.60 24.56
C MET A 774 -11.19 7.47 25.59
N THR A 775 -12.23 7.37 26.43
CA THR A 775 -12.37 6.29 27.42
C THR A 775 -12.51 4.92 26.73
N ALA A 776 -13.31 4.83 25.67
CA ALA A 776 -13.55 3.59 24.94
C ALA A 776 -12.29 3.06 24.24
N GLU A 777 -11.50 3.94 23.63
CA GLU A 777 -10.25 3.58 22.96
C GLU A 777 -9.15 3.17 23.95
N SER A 778 -8.96 3.98 25.00
CA SER A 778 -7.84 3.80 25.93
C SER A 778 -8.00 2.66 26.94
N GLY A 779 -9.25 2.24 27.19
CA GLY A 779 -9.57 1.35 28.31
C GLY A 779 -9.30 1.96 29.70
N ALA A 780 -9.17 3.29 29.79
CA ALA A 780 -9.08 4.01 31.06
C ALA A 780 -10.40 3.93 31.86
N ASP A 781 -10.36 4.25 33.15
CA ASP A 781 -11.57 4.25 33.99
C ASP A 781 -12.53 5.38 33.60
N PHE A 782 -11.98 6.52 33.16
CA PHE A 782 -12.69 7.72 32.69
C PHE A 782 -11.71 8.69 32.01
N THR A 783 -12.24 9.76 31.42
CA THR A 783 -11.46 10.80 30.72
C THR A 783 -11.54 12.15 31.42
N ILE A 784 -10.43 12.89 31.45
CA ILE A 784 -10.37 14.33 31.73
C ILE A 784 -9.56 15.01 30.63
N THR A 785 -10.20 15.89 29.86
CA THR A 785 -9.57 16.67 28.80
C THR A 785 -9.96 18.15 28.90
N ASN A 786 -9.16 19.08 28.36
CA ASN A 786 -9.40 20.51 28.49
C ASN A 786 -10.34 20.99 27.38
N GLY A 787 -11.32 21.82 27.74
CA GLY A 787 -12.23 22.45 26.78
C GLY A 787 -11.51 23.37 25.77
N GLY A 788 -10.28 23.79 26.08
CA GLY A 788 -9.40 24.50 25.16
C GLY A 788 -8.99 23.69 23.93
N GLY A 789 -8.99 22.35 24.02
CA GLY A 789 -8.71 21.43 22.92
C GLY A 789 -9.85 21.26 21.92
N ILE A 790 -11.09 21.58 22.31
CA ILE A 790 -12.28 21.51 21.44
C ILE A 790 -12.50 22.86 20.76
N ARG A 791 -12.45 22.89 19.43
CA ARG A 791 -12.26 24.14 18.66
C ARG A 791 -13.43 24.55 17.78
N ALA A 792 -14.31 23.60 17.44
CA ALA A 792 -15.45 23.83 16.57
C ALA A 792 -16.65 22.98 16.99
N SER A 793 -17.84 23.40 16.56
CA SER A 793 -19.08 22.63 16.66
C SER A 793 -19.25 21.73 15.44
N LEU A 794 -19.99 20.63 15.56
CA LEU A 794 -20.46 19.81 14.43
C LEU A 794 -21.95 20.06 14.20
N LYS A 795 -22.35 20.20 12.93
CA LYS A 795 -23.76 20.37 12.57
C LYS A 795 -24.44 19.02 12.39
N ALA A 796 -25.75 18.99 12.58
CA ALA A 796 -26.59 17.87 12.18
C ALA A 796 -26.45 17.63 10.67
N GLY A 797 -26.57 16.37 10.27
CA GLY A 797 -26.35 15.92 8.90
C GLY A 797 -24.92 15.39 8.69
N ASN A 798 -24.47 15.46 7.45
CA ASN A 798 -23.21 14.88 7.03
C ASN A 798 -22.02 15.60 7.67
N VAL A 799 -21.14 14.83 8.29
CA VAL A 799 -19.88 15.27 8.90
C VAL A 799 -18.74 14.66 8.10
N THR A 800 -17.85 15.53 7.64
CA THR A 800 -16.62 15.12 6.97
C THR A 800 -15.48 14.88 7.96
N MET A 801 -14.42 14.21 7.51
CA MET A 801 -13.19 14.08 8.29
C MET A 801 -12.57 15.44 8.61
N GLY A 802 -12.58 16.36 7.65
CA GLY A 802 -12.16 17.75 7.84
C GLY A 802 -12.97 18.47 8.91
N ASP A 803 -14.27 18.23 9.02
CA ASP A 803 -15.08 18.77 10.11
C ASP A 803 -14.61 18.26 11.48
N VAL A 804 -14.29 16.98 11.60
CA VAL A 804 -13.80 16.41 12.86
C VAL A 804 -12.42 16.95 13.22
N ILE A 805 -11.53 17.09 12.25
CA ILE A 805 -10.22 17.70 12.44
C ILE A 805 -10.37 19.19 12.81
N ASN A 806 -11.35 19.91 12.28
CA ASN A 806 -11.63 21.27 12.72
C ASN A 806 -12.08 21.34 14.19
N VAL A 807 -12.72 20.29 14.72
CA VAL A 807 -13.07 20.17 16.14
C VAL A 807 -11.83 19.92 16.99
N LEU A 808 -10.95 19.01 16.56
CA LEU A 808 -9.73 18.58 17.25
C LEU A 808 -8.50 18.81 16.34
N PRO A 809 -8.10 20.07 16.10
CA PRO A 809 -7.10 20.41 15.08
C PRO A 809 -5.66 20.27 15.56
N PHE A 810 -5.48 20.05 16.85
CA PHE A 810 -4.16 19.79 17.41
C PHE A 810 -3.85 18.32 17.22
N THR A 811 -2.60 18.02 16.90
CA THR A 811 -2.10 16.65 16.80
C THR A 811 -1.83 16.03 18.17
N ASN A 812 -2.72 16.31 19.11
CA ASN A 812 -2.71 15.72 20.43
C ASN A 812 -3.12 14.25 20.33
N ILE A 813 -2.44 13.44 21.12
CA ILE A 813 -2.68 12.00 21.25
C ILE A 813 -3.40 11.71 22.57
N ILE A 814 -4.04 10.54 22.64
CA ILE A 814 -4.52 10.04 23.92
C ILE A 814 -3.31 9.70 24.80
N THR A 815 -3.32 10.19 26.02
CA THR A 815 -2.35 9.80 27.05
C THR A 815 -3.10 9.27 28.27
N VAL A 816 -2.78 8.06 28.70
CA VAL A 816 -3.35 7.47 29.92
C VAL A 816 -2.37 7.68 31.06
N VAL A 817 -2.84 8.33 32.12
CA VAL A 817 -2.06 8.57 33.34
C VAL A 817 -2.61 7.77 34.52
N GLU A 818 -1.74 7.40 35.43
CA GLU A 818 -2.13 6.86 36.73
C GLU A 818 -2.25 8.01 37.75
N VAL A 819 -3.44 8.17 38.33
CA VAL A 819 -3.71 9.24 39.31
C VAL A 819 -4.50 8.76 40.51
N LYS A 820 -4.17 9.31 41.68
CA LYS A 820 -4.93 9.07 42.90
C LYS A 820 -6.25 9.84 42.84
N GLY A 821 -7.31 9.30 43.46
CA GLY A 821 -8.61 9.96 43.51
C GLY A 821 -8.55 11.38 44.09
N SER A 822 -7.64 11.67 45.02
CA SER A 822 -7.39 13.04 45.50
C SER A 822 -6.98 14.01 44.39
N ASP A 823 -6.17 13.54 43.44
CA ASP A 823 -5.61 14.34 42.35
C ASP A 823 -6.61 14.51 41.22
N VAL A 824 -7.53 13.55 41.04
CA VAL A 824 -8.73 13.70 40.20
C VAL A 824 -9.58 14.89 40.68
N TYR A 825 -9.81 14.99 42.00
CA TYR A 825 -10.49 16.16 42.56
C TYR A 825 -9.69 17.44 42.36
N ALA A 826 -8.37 17.41 42.51
CA ALA A 826 -7.51 18.57 42.29
C ALA A 826 -7.55 19.04 40.83
N ALA A 827 -7.54 18.12 39.86
CA ALA A 827 -7.65 18.40 38.43
C ALA A 827 -8.98 19.10 38.11
N LEU A 828 -10.08 18.57 38.63
CA LEU A 828 -11.40 19.18 38.45
C LEU A 828 -11.51 20.55 39.15
N GLU A 829 -10.99 20.70 40.37
CA GLU A 829 -10.93 22.01 41.05
C GLU A 829 -10.14 23.05 40.25
N HIS A 830 -9.01 22.64 39.66
CA HIS A 830 -8.18 23.49 38.81
C HIS A 830 -8.93 23.94 37.56
N GLY A 831 -9.51 23.02 36.80
CA GLY A 831 -10.24 23.39 35.58
C GLY A 831 -11.46 24.26 35.86
N TYR A 832 -12.15 24.02 36.97
CA TYR A 832 -13.37 24.72 37.35
C TYR A 832 -13.09 26.05 38.08
N SER A 833 -11.83 26.40 38.34
CA SER A 833 -11.39 27.53 39.17
C SER A 833 -11.83 28.92 38.68
N LYS A 834 -12.05 29.11 37.37
CA LYS A 834 -12.43 30.41 36.78
C LYS A 834 -13.91 30.60 36.50
N LEU A 835 -14.76 29.59 36.67
CA LEU A 835 -16.20 29.74 36.51
C LEU A 835 -16.75 30.96 37.30
N PRO A 836 -17.74 31.69 36.75
CA PRO A 836 -18.38 31.48 35.45
C PRO A 836 -17.61 32.04 34.24
N GLU A 837 -16.40 32.56 34.42
CA GLU A 837 -15.56 33.05 33.31
C GLU A 837 -15.07 31.89 32.43
N GLN A 838 -14.84 32.16 31.14
CA GLN A 838 -14.32 31.17 30.21
C GLN A 838 -12.88 30.81 30.57
N ASN A 839 -12.59 29.50 30.63
CA ASN A 839 -11.25 28.99 30.87
C ASN A 839 -10.89 27.91 29.83
N GLY A 840 -9.75 28.06 29.15
CA GLY A 840 -9.24 26.99 28.27
C GLY A 840 -9.03 25.69 29.05
N ALA A 841 -8.51 25.82 30.28
CA ALA A 841 -8.30 24.72 31.19
C ALA A 841 -9.59 24.12 31.77
N PHE A 842 -10.80 24.57 31.41
CA PHE A 842 -12.03 23.96 31.94
C PHE A 842 -12.10 22.47 31.60
N SER A 843 -12.26 21.62 32.61
CA SER A 843 -12.21 20.17 32.42
C SER A 843 -13.52 19.63 31.85
N GLN A 844 -13.41 18.97 30.69
CA GLN A 844 -14.43 18.10 30.11
C GLN A 844 -14.18 16.66 30.56
N THR A 845 -15.23 15.95 30.92
CA THR A 845 -15.15 14.59 31.46
C THR A 845 -16.46 13.84 31.24
N ASP A 846 -16.37 12.52 31.15
CA ASP A 846 -17.48 11.57 31.18
C ASP A 846 -17.95 11.22 32.62
N LEU A 847 -17.29 11.77 33.65
CA LEU A 847 -17.73 11.71 35.04
C LEU A 847 -18.96 12.59 35.34
N GLN A 848 -19.74 12.22 36.35
CA GLN A 848 -20.76 13.11 36.91
C GLN A 848 -20.15 14.00 38.00
N VAL A 849 -19.97 15.28 37.69
CA VAL A 849 -19.39 16.26 38.61
C VAL A 849 -20.48 17.16 39.19
N VAL A 850 -20.62 17.15 40.52
CA VAL A 850 -21.49 18.06 41.27
C VAL A 850 -20.63 19.17 41.85
N TYR A 851 -20.90 20.41 41.47
CA TYR A 851 -20.08 21.56 41.85
C TYR A 851 -20.91 22.81 42.15
N ASN A 852 -20.35 23.71 42.98
CA ASN A 852 -20.87 25.05 43.23
C ASN A 852 -19.94 26.08 42.59
N ARG A 853 -20.33 26.60 41.42
CA ARG A 853 -19.54 27.62 40.70
C ARG A 853 -19.37 28.95 41.45
N PHE A 854 -20.19 29.21 42.47
CA PHE A 854 -20.11 30.43 43.28
C PHE A 854 -19.20 30.27 44.50
N ALA A 855 -18.68 29.06 44.76
CA ALA A 855 -17.69 28.85 45.81
C ALA A 855 -16.31 29.40 45.38
N ALA A 856 -15.47 29.71 46.37
CA ALA A 856 -14.08 30.10 46.13
C ALA A 856 -13.33 29.00 45.34
N PRO A 857 -12.39 29.35 44.44
CA PRO A 857 -11.54 28.37 43.75
C PRO A 857 -10.88 27.39 44.74
N GLY A 858 -10.82 26.11 44.40
CA GLY A 858 -10.34 25.04 45.27
C GLY A 858 -11.39 24.50 46.27
N LYS A 859 -12.62 25.02 46.23
CA LYS A 859 -13.78 24.53 47.02
C LYS A 859 -15.04 24.38 46.18
N ARG A 860 -14.89 24.23 44.86
CA ARG A 860 -16.02 24.22 43.92
C ARG A 860 -16.59 22.83 43.72
N ILE A 861 -15.79 21.78 43.81
CA ILE A 861 -16.20 20.39 43.57
C ILE A 861 -16.77 19.79 44.86
N LEU A 862 -18.05 19.44 44.82
CA LEU A 862 -18.77 18.84 45.96
C LEU A 862 -18.68 17.31 45.91
N ARG A 863 -18.98 16.71 44.75
CA ARG A 863 -19.00 15.26 44.54
C ARG A 863 -18.57 14.93 43.12
N VAL A 864 -17.84 13.84 42.96
CA VAL A 864 -17.43 13.28 41.67
C VAL A 864 -17.86 11.83 41.66
N LEU A 865 -18.67 11.44 40.66
CA LEU A 865 -19.23 10.09 40.57
C LEU A 865 -18.78 9.42 39.28
N LEU A 866 -18.27 8.20 39.40
CA LEU A 866 -18.02 7.25 38.33
C LEU A 866 -19.12 6.19 38.38
N ASN A 867 -19.91 6.06 37.31
CA ASN A 867 -21.03 5.11 37.23
C ASN A 867 -22.00 5.20 38.43
N GLY A 868 -22.26 6.44 38.91
CA GLY A 868 -23.15 6.72 40.04
C GLY A 868 -22.52 6.49 41.44
N LYS A 869 -21.31 5.93 41.52
CA LYS A 869 -20.58 5.74 42.78
C LYS A 869 -19.55 6.85 42.98
N ALA A 870 -19.43 7.37 44.20
CA ALA A 870 -18.40 8.36 44.52
C ALA A 870 -16.99 7.77 44.33
N ILE A 871 -16.12 8.55 43.71
CA ILE A 871 -14.69 8.23 43.60
C ILE A 871 -14.07 8.19 45.00
N ASP A 872 -13.27 7.15 45.28
CA ASP A 872 -12.49 7.06 46.50
C ASP A 872 -11.23 7.91 46.36
N ARG A 873 -11.06 8.91 47.24
CA ARG A 873 -9.91 9.81 47.23
C ARG A 873 -8.58 9.10 47.48
N ASN A 874 -8.60 7.89 48.03
CA ASN A 874 -7.39 7.12 48.32
C ASN A 874 -7.06 6.04 47.29
N ALA A 875 -8.01 5.69 46.42
CA ALA A 875 -7.78 4.73 45.35
C ALA A 875 -7.04 5.38 44.17
N THR A 876 -6.43 4.53 43.35
CA THR A 876 -5.74 4.92 42.11
C THR A 876 -6.62 4.58 40.91
N TYR A 877 -6.61 5.44 39.91
CA TYR A 877 -7.41 5.34 38.69
C TYR A 877 -6.53 5.56 37.46
N LYS A 878 -6.87 4.86 36.37
CA LYS A 878 -6.36 5.15 35.03
C LYS A 878 -7.23 6.22 34.41
N VAL A 879 -6.64 7.34 34.02
CA VAL A 879 -7.36 8.48 33.46
C VAL A 879 -6.82 8.80 32.08
N ALA A 880 -7.68 8.76 31.08
CA ALA A 880 -7.34 9.25 29.76
C ALA A 880 -7.37 10.78 29.73
N THR A 881 -6.35 11.37 29.14
CA THR A 881 -6.21 12.80 28.88
C THR A 881 -5.51 12.99 27.53
N ASN A 882 -5.00 14.18 27.26
CA ASN A 882 -4.13 14.43 26.13
C ASN A 882 -2.69 14.71 26.57
N ASP A 883 -1.74 14.45 25.68
CA ASP A 883 -0.30 14.66 25.86
C ASP A 883 0.04 16.07 26.38
N PHE A 884 -0.62 17.10 25.83
CA PHE A 884 -0.45 18.48 26.30
C PHE A 884 -0.79 18.63 27.79
N MET A 885 -1.92 18.08 28.24
CA MET A 885 -2.33 18.14 29.65
C MET A 885 -1.47 17.23 30.53
N ALA A 886 -1.10 16.05 30.05
CA ALA A 886 -0.22 15.13 30.76
C ALA A 886 1.15 15.78 31.06
N ALA A 887 1.65 16.61 30.14
CA ALA A 887 2.86 17.42 30.31
C ALA A 887 2.67 18.68 31.19
N GLY A 888 1.52 18.84 31.85
CA GLY A 888 1.23 20.00 32.71
C GLY A 888 0.63 21.21 31.97
N GLY A 889 0.30 21.04 30.69
CA GLY A 889 -0.40 22.05 29.88
C GLY A 889 -1.68 22.55 30.55
N ASP A 890 -2.01 23.81 30.31
CA ASP A 890 -3.12 24.52 30.96
C ASP A 890 -3.03 24.55 32.51
N GLY A 891 -1.86 24.21 33.08
CA GLY A 891 -1.58 24.19 34.52
C GLY A 891 -1.96 22.88 35.22
N TYR A 892 -2.19 21.80 34.47
CA TYR A 892 -2.57 20.50 35.02
C TYR A 892 -1.37 19.72 35.59
N THR A 893 -0.75 20.23 36.65
CA THR A 893 0.44 19.61 37.28
C THR A 893 0.12 18.43 38.21
N MET A 894 -1.15 18.03 38.29
CA MET A 894 -1.63 16.97 39.18
C MET A 894 -1.76 15.62 38.49
N PHE A 895 -1.55 15.55 37.17
CA PHE A 895 -1.45 14.27 36.49
C PHE A 895 -0.12 13.60 36.85
N GLY A 896 -0.21 12.30 37.13
CA GLY A 896 0.90 11.50 37.61
C GLY A 896 1.68 10.88 36.45
N LYS A 897 2.17 9.66 36.71
CA LYS A 897 2.95 8.89 35.75
C LYS A 897 2.12 8.58 34.49
N VAL A 898 2.69 8.86 33.31
CA VAL A 898 2.17 8.39 32.03
C VAL A 898 2.35 6.87 31.94
N LEU A 899 1.25 6.15 31.70
CA LEU A 899 1.23 4.69 31.55
C LEU A 899 1.33 4.26 30.10
N THR A 900 0.58 4.92 29.22
CA THR A 900 0.60 4.65 27.78
C THR A 900 0.20 5.90 27.02
N GLU A 901 0.75 6.04 25.83
CA GLU A 901 0.29 6.96 24.80
C GLU A 901 -0.38 6.15 23.69
N GLY A 902 -1.32 6.79 22.97
CA GLY A 902 -2.16 6.12 21.99
C GLY A 902 -2.36 6.97 20.74
N SER A 903 -3.45 6.69 20.02
CA SER A 903 -3.76 7.32 18.74
C SER A 903 -4.10 8.81 18.88
N LEU A 904 -4.08 9.53 17.75
CA LEU A 904 -4.54 10.91 17.67
C LEU A 904 -5.99 11.05 18.15
N LEU A 905 -6.27 12.10 18.90
CA LEU A 905 -7.63 12.38 19.37
C LEU A 905 -8.63 12.52 18.23
N SER A 906 -8.21 13.12 17.11
CA SER A 906 -9.03 13.26 15.91
C SER A 906 -9.45 11.90 15.38
N ASP A 907 -8.53 10.96 15.26
CA ASP A 907 -8.76 9.65 14.65
C ASP A 907 -9.63 8.79 15.56
N VAL A 908 -9.37 8.82 16.86
CA VAL A 908 -10.22 8.14 17.85
C VAL A 908 -11.65 8.67 17.78
N PHE A 909 -11.81 9.99 17.64
CA PHE A 909 -13.14 10.56 17.55
C PHE A 909 -13.81 10.27 16.19
N ILE A 910 -13.05 10.24 15.09
CA ILE A 910 -13.52 9.82 13.75
C ILE A 910 -14.08 8.38 13.82
N GLU A 911 -13.30 7.43 14.33
CA GLU A 911 -13.73 6.02 14.41
C GLU A 911 -14.92 5.84 15.35
N PHE A 912 -14.93 6.55 16.46
CA PHE A 912 -16.07 6.56 17.37
C PHE A 912 -17.35 7.09 16.68
N LEU A 913 -17.23 8.16 15.88
CA LEU A 913 -18.35 8.70 15.12
C LEU A 913 -18.81 7.76 14.01
N LYS A 914 -17.91 7.12 13.25
CA LYS A 914 -18.26 6.10 12.24
C LYS A 914 -19.09 4.98 12.85
N LYS A 915 -18.68 4.50 14.02
CA LYS A 915 -19.38 3.41 14.74
C LYS A 915 -20.72 3.86 15.33
N SER A 916 -20.79 5.08 15.86
CA SER A 916 -21.97 5.57 16.60
C SER A 916 -23.02 6.20 15.71
N TYR A 917 -22.62 6.78 14.57
CA TYR A 917 -23.46 7.56 13.66
C TYR A 917 -23.07 7.24 12.21
N PRO A 918 -23.22 5.98 11.76
CA PRO A 918 -22.78 5.56 10.43
C PRO A 918 -23.41 6.43 9.33
N VAL A 919 -22.64 6.67 8.27
CA VAL A 919 -23.11 7.37 7.08
C VAL A 919 -24.33 6.63 6.52
N LYS A 920 -25.41 7.36 6.24
CA LYS A 920 -26.68 6.81 5.74
C LYS A 920 -26.70 6.59 4.25
#